data_AF-A0A9C9N644-F1
#
_entry.id   AF-A0A9C9N644-F1
#
_cell.length_a   1.000
_cell.length_b   1.000
_cell.length_c   1.000
_cell.angle_alpha   90.00
_cell.angle_beta   90.00
_cell.angle_gamma   90.00
#
_symmetry.space_group_name_H-M   'P 1'
#
loop_
_entity.id
_entity.type
_entity.pdbx_description
1 polymer ?
#
loop_
_entity_poly.entity_id
_entity_poly.type
_entity_poly.pdbx_seq_one_letter_code
_entity_poly.pdbx_strand_id
1 'polypeptide(L)'
;MKSEFLLAFNQICSDRGLSRDVVLEALEMALVSAYRRDTDVDVNQNVTAQIDLETGNPRIFVEKQVVETVTDNALEIELEKARAIQTNVEVGDMVMVEDTPSDFGRIAAQSAKQIILQRIREAERDARYAHYVQQEGEIVHGTVQSVKQQAVTIHMEGTDAILPRSQQVPGERYSLHQRLRAYVLEVRKTGRGPQIVVSRSHSNMLRRLLELEVPEIFNGSVEIKSIAREAGSRSKVAVVARQPGVDPVGACVGMRGVRIQSIVNELGGEKIDVIEWSPNAASFIAKALSPARVLSVQLEEDPFEGKTANVVVPDDQLSLAIGRAGQNARLAAKLTGWRIDIQGVTEAATWALQQVNQDPDVLPALGVAAELLPTVASILGQHEQEKMPYNSEELLTMRQVIEGVRGYYVSLRDAERARLMREEAARRASIKAAEMERRAEIAAARALIPSQSYEIPLGEIGLSPRVLGHLERSELETVGDVMDLLAEGDEGLLKLDGVGPKSLTEIKQCVEALGLEEKPVPAEEELPEALVEAEESAPVEAAIEVEELEPAEELVEPAAEEPEMVAEAAEVAVEPAAEELAAVEEVIEEAAPPVAVEAVEVEAAEDVEEAVVEPEPAPVVEGAGVGEEWELVPETELWEEEDDDDEDRKRERRRRLELVYDEELGRVVAHRRRKESRRSEDWDDYLG
;
A
#
# COMPACT_ATOMS: atom_id res chain seq x y z
N MET A 1 -1.38 4.71 -60.53
CA MET A 1 -0.59 5.63 -59.70
C MET A 1 -1.23 5.62 -58.33
N LYS A 2 -0.47 5.42 -57.24
CA LYS A 2 -1.03 5.58 -55.90
C LYS A 2 -1.43 7.05 -55.76
N SER A 3 -2.68 7.31 -55.40
CA SER A 3 -3.18 8.67 -55.21
C SER A 3 -2.38 9.43 -54.17
N GLU A 4 -2.17 10.72 -54.43
CA GLU A 4 -1.50 11.64 -53.50
C GLU A 4 -2.17 11.65 -52.12
N PHE A 5 -3.49 11.50 -52.08
CA PHE A 5 -4.25 11.39 -50.83
C PHE A 5 -3.87 10.14 -50.03
N LEU A 6 -3.85 8.97 -50.68
CA LEU A 6 -3.52 7.70 -50.03
C LEU A 6 -2.09 7.70 -49.48
N LEU A 7 -1.15 8.31 -50.22
CA LEU A 7 0.23 8.46 -49.78
C LEU A 7 0.34 9.38 -48.56
N ALA A 8 -0.28 10.55 -48.61
CA ALA A 8 -0.28 11.50 -47.49
C ALA A 8 -0.98 10.94 -46.24
N PHE A 9 -2.12 10.27 -46.41
CA PHE A 9 -2.87 9.64 -45.33
C PHE A 9 -2.04 8.55 -44.63
N ASN A 10 -1.43 7.65 -45.40
CA ASN A 10 -0.58 6.59 -44.86
C ASN A 10 0.68 7.16 -44.18
N GLN A 11 1.26 8.21 -44.75
CA GLN A 11 2.42 8.87 -44.15
C GLN A 11 2.07 9.47 -42.78
N ILE A 12 0.97 10.22 -42.68
CA ILE A 12 0.53 10.81 -41.40
C ILE A 12 0.23 9.72 -40.36
N CYS A 13 -0.45 8.64 -40.78
CA CYS A 13 -0.76 7.53 -39.88
C CYS A 13 0.51 6.83 -39.38
N SER A 14 1.49 6.61 -40.27
CA SER A 14 2.77 6.00 -39.92
C SER A 14 3.62 6.91 -39.03
N ASP A 15 3.79 8.18 -39.39
CA ASP A 15 4.64 9.14 -38.66
C ASP A 15 4.13 9.42 -37.25
N ARG A 16 2.82 9.33 -37.02
CA ARG A 16 2.16 9.64 -35.74
C ARG A 16 1.68 8.41 -34.98
N GLY A 17 1.95 7.20 -35.48
CA GLY A 17 1.57 5.94 -34.83
C GLY A 17 0.05 5.72 -34.71
N LEU A 18 -0.73 6.22 -35.69
CA LEU A 18 -2.18 6.06 -35.72
C LEU A 18 -2.57 4.83 -36.54
N SER A 19 -3.54 4.05 -36.03
CA SER A 19 -4.14 2.97 -36.82
C SER A 19 -4.98 3.53 -37.97
N ARG A 20 -4.72 3.05 -39.18
CA ARG A 20 -5.41 3.46 -40.42
C ARG A 20 -6.91 3.27 -40.31
N ASP A 21 -7.35 2.12 -39.82
CA ASP A 21 -8.77 1.75 -39.78
C ASP A 21 -9.53 2.65 -38.79
N VAL A 22 -8.92 2.92 -37.63
CA VAL A 22 -9.51 3.79 -36.59
C VAL A 22 -9.65 5.24 -37.06
N VAL A 23 -8.70 5.72 -37.87
CA VAL A 23 -8.76 7.08 -38.44
C VAL A 23 -9.82 7.16 -39.55
N LEU A 24 -9.96 6.12 -40.38
CA LEU A 24 -10.98 6.07 -41.43
C LEU A 24 -12.38 6.04 -40.86
N GLU A 25 -12.65 5.15 -39.90
CA GLU A 25 -13.94 5.05 -39.22
C GLU A 25 -14.32 6.39 -38.55
N ALA A 26 -13.34 7.05 -37.92
CA ALA A 26 -13.55 8.37 -37.34
C ALA A 26 -13.86 9.45 -38.39
N LEU A 27 -13.23 9.37 -39.57
CA LEU A 27 -13.51 10.28 -40.67
C LEU A 27 -14.93 10.08 -41.18
N GLU A 28 -15.36 8.84 -41.40
CA GLU A 28 -16.69 8.48 -41.87
C GLU A 28 -17.78 8.99 -40.91
N MET A 29 -17.63 8.72 -39.60
CA MET A 29 -18.56 9.25 -38.58
C MET A 29 -18.62 10.78 -38.57
N ALA A 30 -17.49 11.45 -38.77
CA ALA A 30 -17.46 12.90 -38.79
C ALA A 30 -18.06 13.49 -40.06
N LEU A 31 -17.92 12.82 -41.20
CA LEU A 31 -18.60 13.18 -42.45
C LEU A 31 -20.11 13.05 -42.30
N VAL A 32 -20.61 11.98 -41.66
CA VAL A 32 -22.04 11.84 -41.33
C VAL A 32 -22.52 13.01 -40.46
N SER A 33 -21.76 13.36 -39.41
CA SER A 33 -22.07 14.50 -38.54
C SER A 33 -22.01 15.85 -39.27
N ALA A 34 -21.09 16.02 -40.22
CA ALA A 34 -20.98 17.23 -41.03
C ALA A 34 -22.15 17.35 -42.02
N TYR A 35 -22.53 16.25 -42.66
CA TYR A 35 -23.69 16.17 -43.56
C TYR A 35 -24.99 16.52 -42.84
N ARG A 36 -25.26 15.90 -41.68
CA ARG A 36 -26.45 16.19 -40.87
C ARG A 36 -26.59 17.68 -40.50
N ARG A 37 -25.48 18.38 -40.28
CA ARG A 37 -25.47 19.83 -39.99
C ARG A 37 -25.73 20.71 -41.22
N ASP A 38 -25.37 20.23 -42.41
CA ASP A 38 -25.49 20.99 -43.67
C ASP A 38 -26.87 20.83 -44.31
N THR A 39 -27.49 19.65 -44.16
CA THR A 39 -28.75 19.29 -44.85
C THR A 39 -29.98 19.22 -43.93
N ASP A 40 -29.84 19.56 -42.65
CA ASP A 40 -30.93 19.61 -41.64
C ASP A 40 -31.79 18.33 -41.60
N VAL A 41 -31.12 17.18 -41.72
CA VAL A 41 -31.72 15.85 -41.81
C VAL A 41 -32.14 15.36 -40.41
N ASP A 42 -33.32 14.75 -40.31
CA ASP A 42 -33.84 14.23 -39.05
C ASP A 42 -32.89 13.22 -38.39
N VAL A 43 -32.74 13.32 -37.06
CA VAL A 43 -31.80 12.51 -36.26
C VAL A 43 -32.06 11.01 -36.39
N ASN A 44 -33.30 10.63 -36.71
CA ASN A 44 -33.76 9.25 -36.84
C ASN A 44 -33.46 8.61 -38.19
N GLN A 45 -32.97 9.35 -39.19
CA GLN A 45 -32.55 8.75 -40.45
C GLN A 45 -31.14 8.16 -40.37
N ASN A 46 -31.01 6.93 -40.86
CA ASN A 46 -29.73 6.28 -40.96
C ASN A 46 -28.90 6.88 -42.12
N VAL A 47 -27.70 7.34 -41.79
CA VAL A 47 -26.79 7.97 -42.75
C VAL A 47 -25.43 7.33 -42.58
N THR A 48 -24.87 6.83 -43.66
CA THR A 48 -23.52 6.23 -43.68
C THR A 48 -22.65 6.98 -44.67
N ALA A 49 -21.44 7.35 -44.26
CA ALA A 49 -20.45 7.91 -45.16
C ALA A 49 -19.38 6.86 -45.49
N GLN A 50 -18.87 6.89 -46.71
CA GLN A 50 -17.73 6.10 -47.15
C GLN A 50 -16.73 7.02 -47.83
N ILE A 51 -15.43 6.76 -47.63
CA ILE A 51 -14.38 7.48 -48.34
C ILE A 51 -13.64 6.51 -49.24
N ASP A 52 -13.58 6.86 -50.52
CA ASP A 52 -12.73 6.14 -51.44
C ASP A 52 -11.26 6.47 -51.14
N LEU A 53 -10.52 5.47 -50.68
CA LEU A 53 -9.10 5.59 -50.33
C LEU A 53 -8.22 5.92 -51.54
N GLU A 54 -8.61 5.53 -52.75
CA GLU A 54 -7.85 5.82 -53.96
C GLU A 54 -8.14 7.22 -54.48
N THR A 55 -9.36 7.73 -54.39
CA THR A 55 -9.67 9.06 -54.95
C THR A 55 -9.74 10.16 -53.89
N GLY A 56 -9.89 9.81 -52.62
CA GLY A 56 -10.14 10.74 -51.51
C GLY A 56 -11.55 11.33 -51.51
N ASN A 57 -12.44 10.87 -52.39
CA ASN A 57 -13.78 11.41 -52.53
C ASN A 57 -14.73 10.83 -51.48
N PRO A 58 -15.45 11.67 -50.72
CA PRO A 58 -16.49 11.23 -49.81
C PRO A 58 -17.75 10.86 -50.60
N ARG A 59 -18.41 9.76 -50.20
CA ARG A 59 -19.76 9.40 -50.63
C ARG A 59 -20.65 9.27 -49.41
N ILE A 60 -21.85 9.85 -49.49
CA ILE A 60 -22.84 9.79 -48.42
C ILE A 60 -24.02 8.98 -48.91
N PHE A 61 -24.44 8.03 -48.10
CA PHE A 61 -25.65 7.25 -48.34
C PHE A 61 -26.66 7.54 -47.25
N VAL A 62 -27.88 7.88 -47.66
CA VAL A 62 -29.01 8.19 -46.78
C VAL A 62 -30.08 7.13 -46.98
N GLU A 63 -30.64 6.65 -45.89
CA GLU A 63 -31.75 5.71 -45.90
C GLU A 63 -33.06 6.42 -46.30
N LYS A 64 -33.66 5.99 -47.42
CA LYS A 64 -34.94 6.51 -47.93
C LYS A 64 -35.97 5.39 -48.03
N GLN A 65 -37.23 5.71 -47.71
CA GLN A 65 -38.35 4.78 -47.81
C GLN A 65 -38.84 4.68 -49.27
N VAL A 66 -39.05 3.46 -49.74
CA VAL A 66 -39.58 3.23 -51.09
C VAL A 66 -41.09 3.45 -51.12
N VAL A 67 -41.54 4.39 -51.96
CA VAL A 67 -42.95 4.73 -52.14
C VAL A 67 -43.33 4.72 -53.62
N GLU A 68 -44.63 4.59 -53.91
CA GLU A 68 -45.13 4.68 -55.29
C GLU A 68 -45.13 6.13 -55.81
N THR A 69 -45.46 7.10 -54.93
CA THR A 69 -45.49 8.53 -55.24
C THR A 69 -44.76 9.29 -54.15
N VAL A 70 -43.69 10.00 -54.51
CA VAL A 70 -42.88 10.78 -53.57
C VAL A 70 -43.62 12.04 -53.14
N THR A 71 -43.81 12.17 -51.84
CA THR A 71 -44.36 13.33 -51.13
C THR A 71 -43.24 14.17 -50.51
N ASP A 72 -42.22 13.50 -49.96
CA ASP A 72 -41.02 14.13 -49.40
C ASP A 72 -39.74 13.58 -50.05
N ASN A 73 -39.07 14.41 -50.84
CA ASN A 73 -37.86 14.02 -51.57
C ASN A 73 -36.64 13.78 -50.65
N ALA A 74 -36.68 14.25 -49.39
CA ALA A 74 -35.63 14.00 -48.41
C ALA A 74 -35.74 12.59 -47.81
N LEU A 75 -36.97 12.12 -47.56
CA LEU A 75 -37.24 10.87 -46.85
C LEU A 75 -37.61 9.69 -47.78
N GLU A 76 -38.12 9.98 -48.97
CA GLU A 76 -38.74 8.98 -49.84
C GLU A 76 -38.05 8.85 -51.20
N ILE A 77 -38.14 7.67 -51.81
CA ILE A 77 -37.64 7.37 -53.16
C ILE A 77 -38.69 6.57 -53.97
N GLU A 78 -38.82 6.87 -55.26
CA GLU A 78 -39.68 6.13 -56.17
C GLU A 78 -39.18 4.68 -56.36
N LEU A 79 -40.11 3.73 -56.41
CA LEU A 79 -39.81 2.32 -56.62
C LEU A 79 -38.95 2.03 -57.86
N GLU A 80 -39.12 2.76 -58.95
CA GLU A 80 -38.27 2.60 -60.16
C GLU A 80 -36.81 2.97 -59.89
N LYS A 81 -36.56 4.04 -59.14
CA LYS A 81 -35.22 4.50 -58.77
C LYS A 81 -34.60 3.61 -57.69
N ALA A 82 -35.39 3.15 -56.74
CA ALA A 82 -34.94 2.19 -55.73
C ALA A 82 -34.50 0.86 -56.37
N ARG A 83 -35.25 0.35 -57.36
CA ARG A 83 -34.91 -0.87 -58.12
C ARG A 83 -33.63 -0.75 -58.95
N ALA A 84 -33.26 0.46 -59.34
CA ALA A 84 -31.99 0.71 -60.04
C ALA A 84 -30.77 0.58 -59.12
N ILE A 85 -30.96 0.78 -57.81
CA ILE A 85 -29.92 0.64 -56.79
C ILE A 85 -29.89 -0.80 -56.28
N GLN A 86 -31.07 -1.36 -55.96
CA GLN A 86 -31.22 -2.71 -55.42
C GLN A 86 -32.41 -3.42 -56.08
N THR A 87 -32.16 -4.51 -56.79
CA THR A 87 -33.12 -5.09 -57.75
C THR A 87 -34.36 -5.74 -57.08
N ASN A 88 -34.25 -6.16 -55.81
CA ASN A 88 -35.28 -6.94 -55.11
C ASN A 88 -36.11 -6.12 -54.09
N VAL A 89 -36.27 -4.82 -54.32
CA VAL A 89 -36.93 -3.91 -53.37
C VAL A 89 -38.42 -3.75 -53.64
N GLU A 90 -39.23 -3.77 -52.57
CA GLU A 90 -40.68 -3.57 -52.57
C GLU A 90 -41.09 -2.22 -51.97
N VAL A 91 -42.35 -1.81 -52.19
CA VAL A 91 -42.89 -0.58 -51.59
C VAL A 91 -42.94 -0.75 -50.07
N GLY A 92 -42.39 0.21 -49.34
CA GLY A 92 -42.28 0.20 -47.88
C GLY A 92 -40.91 -0.19 -47.35
N ASP A 93 -40.02 -0.74 -48.19
CA ASP A 93 -38.65 -1.06 -47.81
C ASP A 93 -37.78 0.21 -47.65
N MET A 94 -36.69 0.09 -46.91
CA MET A 94 -35.69 1.14 -46.74
C MET A 94 -34.46 0.84 -47.59
N VAL A 95 -34.01 1.82 -48.39
CA VAL A 95 -32.83 1.67 -49.27
C VAL A 95 -31.84 2.79 -49.03
N MET A 96 -30.55 2.45 -49.03
CA MET A 96 -29.46 3.42 -48.95
C MET A 96 -29.23 4.07 -50.32
N VAL A 97 -29.50 5.36 -50.42
CA VAL A 97 -29.37 6.16 -51.65
C VAL A 97 -28.19 7.10 -51.53
N GLU A 98 -27.33 7.17 -52.55
CA GLU A 98 -26.25 8.15 -52.57
C GLU A 98 -26.82 9.57 -52.71
N ASP A 99 -26.54 10.43 -51.73
CA ASP A 99 -27.02 11.82 -51.67
C ASP A 99 -25.87 12.78 -51.31
N THR A 100 -24.77 12.66 -52.04
CA THR A 100 -23.56 13.48 -51.83
C THR A 100 -23.74 14.87 -52.46
N PRO A 101 -23.73 15.98 -51.69
CA PRO A 101 -23.85 17.33 -52.23
C PRO A 101 -22.63 17.75 -53.08
N SER A 102 -22.83 18.61 -54.08
CA SER A 102 -21.76 19.03 -55.02
C SER A 102 -20.61 19.81 -54.36
N ASP A 103 -20.87 20.53 -53.26
CA ASP A 103 -19.86 21.29 -52.50
C ASP A 103 -19.33 20.52 -51.26
N PHE A 104 -19.76 19.26 -51.09
CA PHE A 104 -19.46 18.49 -49.88
C PHE A 104 -17.96 18.20 -49.70
N GLY A 105 -17.18 18.21 -50.79
CA GLY A 105 -15.73 18.03 -50.74
C GLY A 105 -15.00 19.05 -49.86
N ARG A 106 -15.45 20.32 -49.82
CA ARG A 106 -14.82 21.36 -48.98
C ARG A 106 -15.12 21.13 -47.50
N ILE A 107 -16.37 20.80 -47.17
CA ILE A 107 -16.84 20.52 -45.81
C ILE A 107 -16.18 19.24 -45.29
N ALA A 108 -16.09 18.22 -46.15
CA ALA A 108 -15.41 16.96 -45.89
C ALA A 108 -13.92 17.19 -45.59
N ALA A 109 -13.23 18.00 -46.37
CA ALA A 109 -11.82 18.31 -46.15
C ALA A 109 -11.59 19.05 -44.81
N GLN A 110 -12.45 20.02 -44.45
CA GLN A 110 -12.35 20.73 -43.16
C GLN A 110 -12.64 19.80 -41.97
N SER A 111 -13.67 18.96 -42.09
CA SER A 111 -14.04 17.97 -41.07
C SER A 111 -12.94 16.93 -40.90
N ALA A 112 -12.40 16.41 -42.00
CA ALA A 112 -11.27 15.50 -42.02
C ALA A 112 -10.04 16.09 -41.32
N LYS A 113 -9.69 17.35 -41.62
CA LYS A 113 -8.60 18.06 -40.93
C LYS A 113 -8.81 18.11 -39.41
N GLN A 114 -10.02 18.45 -38.97
CA GLN A 114 -10.35 18.55 -37.55
C GLN A 114 -10.24 17.20 -36.84
N ILE A 115 -10.78 16.13 -37.44
CA ILE A 115 -10.73 14.77 -36.89
C ILE A 115 -9.33 14.20 -36.87
N ILE A 116 -8.57 14.38 -37.95
CA ILE A 116 -7.17 13.95 -38.00
C ILE A 116 -6.37 14.66 -36.91
N LEU A 117 -6.52 15.99 -36.76
CA LEU A 117 -5.86 16.73 -35.67
C LEU A 117 -6.31 16.26 -34.29
N GLN A 118 -7.58 15.93 -34.11
CA GLN A 118 -8.10 15.39 -32.86
C GLN A 118 -7.51 14.01 -32.55
N ARG A 119 -7.49 13.08 -33.53
CA ARG A 119 -6.90 11.75 -33.40
C ARG A 119 -5.40 11.82 -33.13
N ILE A 120 -4.67 12.72 -33.79
CA ILE A 120 -3.26 12.98 -33.48
C ILE A 120 -3.09 13.40 -32.02
N ARG A 121 -3.91 14.35 -31.53
CA ARG A 121 -3.85 14.78 -30.12
C ARG A 121 -4.20 13.66 -29.15
N GLU A 122 -5.18 12.82 -29.47
CA GLU A 122 -5.57 11.66 -28.65
C GLU A 122 -4.43 10.65 -28.56
N ALA A 123 -3.83 10.28 -29.70
CA ALA A 123 -2.66 9.40 -29.71
C ALA A 123 -1.45 10.01 -29.00
N GLU A 124 -1.17 11.30 -29.15
CA GLU A 124 -0.13 11.99 -28.39
C GLU A 124 -0.41 11.99 -26.88
N ARG A 125 -1.68 12.08 -26.45
CA ARG A 125 -2.05 11.96 -25.02
C ARG A 125 -1.86 10.54 -24.52
N ASP A 126 -2.29 9.54 -25.28
CA ASP A 126 -2.18 8.13 -24.92
C ASP A 126 -0.72 7.67 -24.89
N ALA A 127 0.10 8.10 -25.85
CA ALA A 127 1.52 7.83 -25.88
C ALA A 127 2.25 8.46 -24.67
N ARG A 128 1.92 9.71 -24.32
CA ARG A 128 2.46 10.36 -23.11
C ARG A 128 2.01 9.65 -21.84
N TYR A 129 0.75 9.26 -21.74
CA TYR A 129 0.25 8.49 -20.61
C TYR A 129 1.04 7.18 -20.46
N ALA A 130 1.19 6.41 -21.54
CA ALA A 130 1.95 5.16 -21.53
C ALA A 130 3.42 5.35 -21.11
N HIS A 131 4.05 6.45 -21.53
CA HIS A 131 5.41 6.79 -21.13
C HIS A 131 5.53 7.09 -19.63
N TYR A 132 4.66 7.94 -19.09
CA TYR A 132 4.76 8.39 -17.70
C TYR A 132 4.25 7.37 -16.68
N VAL A 133 3.31 6.49 -17.06
CA VAL A 133 2.90 5.37 -16.21
C VAL A 133 4.09 4.44 -15.91
N GLN A 134 5.00 4.24 -16.87
CA GLN A 134 6.22 3.46 -16.65
C GLN A 134 7.23 4.17 -15.72
N GLN A 135 7.09 5.49 -15.56
CA GLN A 135 7.91 6.32 -14.68
C GLN A 135 7.25 6.58 -13.33
N GLU A 136 6.11 5.94 -13.04
CA GLU A 136 5.51 6.00 -11.70
C GLU A 136 6.50 5.46 -10.67
N GLY A 137 6.73 6.25 -9.62
CA GLY A 137 7.71 5.91 -8.61
C GLY A 137 9.16 6.27 -8.96
N GLU A 138 9.42 6.98 -10.05
CA GLU A 138 10.73 7.50 -10.42
C GLU A 138 10.88 9.01 -10.17
N ILE A 139 12.12 9.51 -10.19
CA ILE A 139 12.40 10.94 -10.15
C ILE A 139 12.44 11.50 -11.57
N VAL A 140 11.68 12.57 -11.79
CA VAL A 140 11.67 13.34 -13.04
C VAL A 140 12.22 14.73 -12.82
N HIS A 141 12.80 15.29 -13.88
CA HIS A 141 13.28 16.66 -13.90
C HIS A 141 12.24 17.56 -14.54
N GLY A 142 12.05 18.76 -13.98
CA GLY A 142 11.16 19.74 -14.58
C GLY A 142 11.49 21.18 -14.21
N THR A 143 10.85 22.11 -14.91
CA THR A 143 10.93 23.55 -14.67
C THR A 143 9.62 24.09 -14.14
N VAL A 144 9.66 24.87 -13.06
CA VAL A 144 8.47 25.53 -12.52
C VAL A 144 7.94 26.53 -13.54
N GLN A 145 6.72 26.31 -14.02
CA GLN A 145 6.04 27.23 -14.96
C GLN A 145 5.13 28.21 -14.25
N SER A 146 4.41 27.75 -13.22
CA SER A 146 3.43 28.55 -12.51
C SER A 146 3.36 28.15 -11.04
N VAL A 147 3.29 29.14 -10.16
CA VAL A 147 3.15 28.96 -8.72
C VAL A 147 1.80 29.54 -8.33
N LYS A 148 0.83 28.69 -8.02
CA LYS A 148 -0.47 29.06 -7.46
C LYS A 148 -0.51 28.63 -5.99
N GLN A 149 -1.42 29.22 -5.21
CA GLN A 149 -1.55 28.92 -3.78
C GLN A 149 -1.89 27.44 -3.51
N GLN A 150 -2.68 26.80 -4.39
CA GLN A 150 -3.09 25.40 -4.23
C GLN A 150 -2.09 24.39 -4.81
N ALA A 151 -1.39 24.75 -5.89
CA ALA A 151 -0.49 23.84 -6.57
C ALA A 151 0.56 24.59 -7.41
N VAL A 152 1.72 23.95 -7.57
CA VAL A 152 2.77 24.39 -8.48
C VAL A 152 2.69 23.56 -9.76
N THR A 153 2.75 24.20 -10.90
CA THR A 153 2.81 23.53 -12.21
C THR A 153 4.27 23.43 -12.65
N ILE A 154 4.71 22.21 -12.90
CA ILE A 154 6.08 21.89 -13.30
C ILE A 154 6.03 21.37 -14.73
N HIS A 155 6.70 22.04 -15.63
CA HIS A 155 6.87 21.59 -16.99
C HIS A 155 7.90 20.49 -17.06
N MET A 156 7.51 19.39 -17.67
CA MET A 156 8.36 18.26 -17.97
C MET A 156 8.42 18.10 -19.49
N GLU A 157 9.16 17.10 -19.96
CA GLU A 157 9.28 16.85 -21.39
C GLU A 157 7.91 16.46 -22.00
N GLY A 158 7.35 17.37 -22.79
CA GLY A 158 6.11 17.17 -23.54
C GLY A 158 4.81 17.26 -22.73
N THR A 159 4.85 17.45 -21.41
CA THR A 159 3.62 17.60 -20.59
C THR A 159 3.89 18.35 -19.29
N ASP A 160 2.83 18.83 -18.65
CA ASP A 160 2.91 19.49 -17.36
C ASP A 160 2.51 18.53 -16.23
N ALA A 161 3.27 18.58 -15.14
CA ALA A 161 2.96 17.95 -13.87
C ALA A 161 2.43 18.97 -12.87
N ILE A 162 1.65 18.47 -11.92
CA ILE A 162 1.09 19.24 -10.82
C ILE A 162 1.75 18.77 -9.54
N LEU A 163 2.24 19.72 -8.75
CA LEU A 163 2.76 19.53 -7.39
C LEU A 163 1.76 20.14 -6.39
N PRO A 164 0.82 19.35 -5.86
CA PRO A 164 -0.18 19.82 -4.90
C PRO A 164 0.46 20.32 -3.61
N ARG A 165 -0.21 21.24 -2.90
CA ARG A 165 0.29 21.79 -1.63
C ARG A 165 0.60 20.73 -0.56
N SER A 166 -0.16 19.63 -0.49
CA SER A 166 0.10 18.51 0.42
C SER A 166 1.37 17.73 0.10
N GLN A 167 1.83 17.79 -1.15
CA GLN A 167 3.00 17.09 -1.66
C GLN A 167 4.25 18.01 -1.76
N GLN A 168 4.11 19.28 -1.38
CA GLN A 168 5.19 20.24 -1.28
C GLN A 168 5.93 20.08 0.06
N VAL A 169 7.20 20.44 0.07
CA VAL A 169 7.99 20.45 1.31
C VAL A 169 7.61 21.70 2.12
N PRO A 170 7.21 21.56 3.41
CA PRO A 170 6.91 22.72 4.25
C PRO A 170 8.09 23.69 4.32
N GLY A 171 7.86 24.95 3.96
CA GLY A 171 8.88 26.01 4.00
C GLY A 171 9.74 26.13 2.73
N GLU A 172 9.65 25.20 1.78
CA GLU A 172 10.33 25.31 0.48
C GLU A 172 9.64 26.40 -0.37
N ARG A 173 10.43 27.29 -0.98
CA ARG A 173 9.92 28.36 -1.86
C ARG A 173 10.22 28.03 -3.31
N TYR A 174 9.18 27.99 -4.14
CA TYR A 174 9.29 27.76 -5.57
C TYR A 174 9.34 29.08 -6.32
N SER A 175 10.32 29.23 -7.20
CA SER A 175 10.47 30.39 -8.10
C SER A 175 10.10 30.01 -9.54
N LEU A 176 9.56 30.96 -10.31
CA LEU A 176 9.30 30.75 -11.74
C LEU A 176 10.61 30.40 -12.46
N HIS A 177 10.54 29.45 -13.40
CA HIS A 177 11.65 28.89 -14.17
C HIS A 177 12.71 28.14 -13.37
N GLN A 178 12.50 27.93 -12.06
CA GLN A 178 13.38 27.09 -11.24
C GLN A 178 13.37 25.65 -11.76
N ARG A 179 14.54 25.07 -11.94
CA ARG A 179 14.70 23.63 -12.21
C ARG A 179 14.68 22.87 -10.90
N LEU A 180 13.87 21.82 -10.83
CA LEU A 180 13.81 20.96 -9.65
C LEU A 180 13.53 19.52 -10.04
N ARG A 181 13.92 18.59 -9.16
CA ARG A 181 13.58 17.18 -9.27
C ARG A 181 12.28 16.90 -8.51
N ALA A 182 11.42 16.05 -9.02
CA ALA A 182 10.21 15.66 -8.30
C ALA A 182 9.97 14.16 -8.47
N TYR A 183 9.40 13.54 -7.45
CA TYR A 183 9.00 12.14 -7.47
C TYR A 183 7.63 12.01 -8.11
N VAL A 184 7.48 11.15 -9.13
CA VAL A 184 6.17 10.87 -9.74
C VAL A 184 5.36 10.01 -8.77
N LEU A 185 4.31 10.61 -8.19
CA LEU A 185 3.45 9.94 -7.22
C LEU A 185 2.43 9.04 -7.91
N GLU A 186 1.75 9.57 -8.92
CA GLU A 186 0.72 8.86 -9.68
C GLU A 186 0.47 9.56 -11.03
N VAL A 187 0.03 8.80 -12.03
CA VAL A 187 -0.34 9.30 -13.35
C VAL A 187 -1.80 8.95 -13.65
N ARG A 188 -2.66 9.97 -13.68
CA ARG A 188 -4.10 9.81 -13.91
C ARG A 188 -4.46 10.11 -15.36
N LYS A 189 -5.30 9.29 -15.97
CA LYS A 189 -5.86 9.58 -17.31
C LYS A 189 -7.08 10.50 -17.18
N THR A 190 -7.01 11.70 -17.74
CA THR A 190 -8.13 12.65 -17.77
C THR A 190 -8.55 12.96 -19.21
N GLY A 191 -9.76 13.48 -19.42
CA GLY A 191 -10.24 13.89 -20.74
C GLY A 191 -9.40 14.98 -21.42
N ARG A 192 -8.56 15.70 -20.66
CA ARG A 192 -7.63 16.71 -21.16
C ARG A 192 -6.21 16.19 -21.41
N GLY A 193 -5.90 14.95 -21.01
CA GLY A 193 -4.57 14.34 -21.11
C GLY A 193 -4.14 13.63 -19.82
N PRO A 194 -2.93 13.04 -19.80
CA PRO A 194 -2.36 12.51 -18.58
C PRO A 194 -2.14 13.67 -17.59
N GLN A 195 -2.72 13.54 -16.40
CA GLN A 195 -2.46 14.41 -15.27
C GLN A 195 -1.43 13.72 -14.39
N ILE A 196 -0.23 14.28 -14.33
CA ILE A 196 0.88 13.71 -13.57
C ILE A 196 0.95 14.45 -12.24
N VAL A 197 0.77 13.72 -11.15
CA VAL A 197 0.91 14.26 -9.80
C VAL A 197 2.31 13.92 -9.32
N VAL A 198 3.07 14.95 -8.96
CA VAL A 198 4.42 14.79 -8.43
C VAL A 198 4.48 15.23 -6.97
N SER A 199 5.51 14.75 -6.28
CA SER A 199 5.77 15.05 -4.88
C SER A 199 7.22 15.37 -4.62
N ARG A 200 7.47 16.30 -3.70
CA ARG A 200 8.79 16.53 -3.10
C ARG A 200 8.85 16.10 -1.63
N SER A 201 7.69 15.96 -0.96
CA SER A 201 7.60 15.56 0.45
C SER A 201 7.58 14.04 0.70
N HIS A 202 7.25 13.23 -0.32
CA HIS A 202 7.11 11.78 -0.16
C HIS A 202 8.43 11.09 0.25
N SER A 203 8.37 10.03 1.06
CA SER A 203 9.58 9.30 1.52
C SER A 203 10.40 8.70 0.38
N ASN A 204 9.75 8.24 -0.68
CA ASN A 204 10.42 7.67 -1.85
C ASN A 204 11.21 8.71 -2.67
N MET A 205 10.97 10.02 -2.51
CA MET A 205 11.86 11.02 -3.10
C MET A 205 13.28 10.87 -2.55
N LEU A 206 13.43 10.69 -1.24
CA LEU A 206 14.74 10.45 -0.62
C LEU A 206 15.32 9.08 -1.05
N ARG A 207 14.47 8.04 -1.12
CA ARG A 207 14.88 6.71 -1.60
C ARG A 207 15.52 6.78 -2.99
N ARG A 208 14.82 7.39 -3.94
CA ARG A 208 15.29 7.50 -5.32
C ARG A 208 16.50 8.43 -5.47
N LEU A 209 16.59 9.49 -4.67
CA LEU A 209 17.81 10.32 -4.63
C LEU A 209 19.03 9.53 -4.15
N LEU A 210 18.86 8.69 -3.13
CA LEU A 210 19.93 7.81 -2.65
C LEU A 210 20.33 6.78 -3.71
N GLU A 211 19.37 6.18 -4.41
CA GLU A 211 19.64 5.25 -5.52
C GLU A 211 20.41 5.92 -6.66
N LEU A 212 20.11 7.19 -6.99
CA LEU A 212 20.81 7.93 -8.03
C LEU A 212 22.23 8.37 -7.62
N GLU A 213 22.43 8.73 -6.34
CA GLU A 213 23.70 9.30 -5.85
C GLU A 213 24.68 8.20 -5.35
N VAL A 214 24.18 7.04 -4.91
CA VAL A 214 24.97 5.97 -4.27
C VAL A 214 24.99 4.72 -5.17
N PRO A 215 26.07 4.48 -5.94
CA PRO A 215 26.18 3.33 -6.84
C PRO A 215 26.00 1.98 -6.14
N GLU A 216 26.42 1.88 -4.88
CA GLU A 216 26.31 0.67 -4.08
C GLU A 216 24.83 0.31 -3.78
N ILE A 217 23.94 1.30 -3.71
CA ILE A 217 22.49 1.07 -3.57
C ILE A 217 21.90 0.68 -4.93
N PHE A 218 22.29 1.38 -6.00
CA PHE A 218 21.82 1.07 -7.36
C PHE A 218 22.17 -0.37 -7.79
N ASN A 219 23.38 -0.83 -7.48
CA ASN A 219 23.84 -2.18 -7.80
C ASN A 219 23.34 -3.26 -6.82
N GLY A 220 22.67 -2.87 -5.73
CA GLY A 220 22.15 -3.78 -4.71
C GLY A 220 23.18 -4.33 -3.72
N SER A 221 24.41 -3.80 -3.68
CA SER A 221 25.43 -4.12 -2.67
C SER A 221 25.02 -3.61 -1.28
N VAL A 222 24.31 -2.48 -1.23
CA VAL A 222 23.71 -1.88 -0.03
C VAL A 222 22.20 -1.81 -0.25
N GLU A 223 21.43 -2.24 0.75
CA GLU A 223 19.97 -2.22 0.71
C GLU A 223 19.42 -1.20 1.71
N ILE A 224 18.46 -0.39 1.26
CA ILE A 224 17.69 0.51 2.14
C ILE A 224 16.53 -0.28 2.77
N LYS A 225 16.63 -0.56 4.09
CA LYS A 225 15.62 -1.30 4.85
C LYS A 225 14.40 -0.47 5.19
N SER A 226 14.61 0.74 5.70
CA SER A 226 13.50 1.64 6.06
C SER A 226 13.90 3.10 5.96
N ILE A 227 12.90 3.97 5.73
CA ILE A 227 13.05 5.42 5.68
C ILE A 227 11.96 6.04 6.54
N ALA A 228 12.35 6.83 7.54
CA ALA A 228 11.47 7.69 8.29
C ALA A 228 11.78 9.15 7.90
N ARG A 229 10.82 9.82 7.28
CA ARG A 229 11.00 11.18 6.75
C ARG A 229 9.96 12.14 7.32
N GLU A 230 10.45 13.26 7.85
CA GLU A 230 9.68 14.49 8.08
C GLU A 230 10.23 15.56 7.13
N ALA A 231 9.57 15.71 5.97
CA ALA A 231 10.06 16.46 4.82
C ALA A 231 10.43 17.92 5.18
N GLY A 232 11.59 18.37 4.67
CA GLY A 232 12.10 19.73 4.89
C GLY A 232 12.72 19.95 6.26
N SER A 233 12.69 18.96 7.14
CA SER A 233 13.25 19.06 8.49
C SER A 233 14.32 18.02 8.75
N ARG A 234 13.94 16.75 8.91
CA ARG A 234 14.86 15.66 9.23
C ARG A 234 14.34 14.32 8.72
N SER A 235 15.27 13.49 8.26
CA SER A 235 15.05 12.12 7.82
C SER A 235 16.04 11.18 8.45
N LYS A 236 15.60 9.95 8.71
CA LYS A 236 16.41 8.82 9.12
C LYS A 236 16.29 7.71 8.09
N VAL A 237 17.42 7.14 7.69
CA VAL A 237 17.49 6.08 6.68
C VAL A 237 18.26 4.91 7.25
N ALA A 238 17.64 3.72 7.26
CA ALA A 238 18.27 2.49 7.70
C ALA A 238 18.83 1.72 6.51
N VAL A 239 20.13 1.44 6.52
CA VAL A 239 20.85 0.77 5.44
C VAL A 239 21.59 -0.47 5.96
N VAL A 240 21.66 -1.51 5.14
CA VAL A 240 22.43 -2.73 5.43
C VAL A 240 23.30 -3.09 4.24
N ALA A 241 24.50 -3.60 4.47
CA ALA A 241 25.31 -4.18 3.42
C ALA A 241 24.86 -5.63 3.14
N ARG A 242 24.62 -5.95 1.87
CA ARG A 242 24.41 -7.34 1.43
C ARG A 242 25.73 -8.06 1.15
N GLN A 243 26.77 -7.31 0.80
CA GLN A 243 28.10 -7.85 0.50
C GLN A 243 29.05 -7.64 1.69
N PRO A 244 29.79 -8.68 2.11
CA PRO A 244 30.78 -8.54 3.18
C PRO A 244 31.91 -7.59 2.76
N GLY A 245 32.42 -6.81 3.70
CA GLY A 245 33.50 -5.84 3.47
C GLY A 245 33.06 -4.49 2.91
N VAL A 246 31.77 -4.29 2.64
CA VAL A 246 31.19 -2.99 2.27
C VAL A 246 30.64 -2.32 3.52
N ASP A 247 31.06 -1.09 3.81
CA ASP A 247 30.45 -0.26 4.85
C ASP A 247 29.21 0.46 4.27
N PRO A 248 27.99 0.12 4.72
CA PRO A 248 26.77 0.71 4.17
C PRO A 248 26.61 2.18 4.52
N VAL A 249 27.09 2.62 5.70
CA VAL A 249 26.99 4.03 6.12
C VAL A 249 28.02 4.85 5.35
N GLY A 250 29.27 4.40 5.30
CA GLY A 250 30.34 5.04 4.54
C GLY A 250 30.03 5.19 3.06
N ALA A 251 29.43 4.18 2.43
CA ALA A 251 29.00 4.23 1.03
C ALA A 251 27.96 5.33 0.78
N CYS A 252 26.96 5.46 1.66
CA CYS A 252 25.91 6.47 1.52
C CYS A 252 26.40 7.90 1.80
N VAL A 253 27.28 8.05 2.80
CA VAL A 253 27.81 9.36 3.21
C VAL A 253 28.83 9.86 2.17
N GLY A 254 29.66 8.96 1.63
CA GLY A 254 30.75 9.27 0.73
C GLY A 254 31.93 9.96 1.44
N MET A 255 33.00 10.24 0.69
CA MET A 255 34.19 10.90 1.24
C MET A 255 33.81 12.24 1.87
N ARG A 256 34.05 12.40 3.18
CA ARG A 256 33.72 13.60 3.96
C ARG A 256 32.25 14.06 3.83
N GLY A 257 31.31 13.15 3.54
CA GLY A 257 29.90 13.51 3.45
C GLY A 257 29.45 14.15 2.14
N VAL A 258 30.29 14.13 1.09
CA VAL A 258 29.96 14.81 -0.17
C VAL A 258 28.67 14.29 -0.82
N ARG A 259 28.45 12.96 -0.83
CA ARG A 259 27.25 12.36 -1.44
C ARG A 259 25.99 12.74 -0.66
N ILE A 260 26.00 12.55 0.66
CA ILE A 260 24.84 12.90 1.48
C ILE A 260 24.55 14.41 1.45
N GLN A 261 25.58 15.26 1.40
CA GLN A 261 25.41 16.70 1.32
C GLN A 261 24.78 17.14 -0.02
N SER A 262 25.07 16.45 -1.13
CA SER A 262 24.40 16.65 -2.43
C SER A 262 22.88 16.44 -2.29
N ILE A 263 22.48 15.35 -1.63
CA ILE A 263 21.08 15.01 -1.39
C ILE A 263 20.42 16.01 -0.42
N VAL A 264 21.10 16.39 0.66
CA VAL A 264 20.62 17.42 1.62
C VAL A 264 20.36 18.74 0.89
N ASN A 265 21.25 19.14 -0.01
CA ASN A 265 21.10 20.37 -0.79
C ASN A 265 19.92 20.27 -1.78
N GLU A 266 19.74 19.13 -2.43
CA GLU A 266 18.58 18.90 -3.31
C GLU A 266 17.26 18.95 -2.54
N LEU A 267 17.22 18.50 -1.28
CA LEU A 267 16.02 18.55 -0.42
C LEU A 267 15.87 19.88 0.36
N GLY A 268 16.61 20.92 0.02
CA GLY A 268 16.46 22.25 0.62
C GLY A 268 16.97 22.36 2.06
N GLY A 269 17.98 21.56 2.42
CA GLY A 269 18.61 21.59 3.76
C GLY A 269 18.00 20.62 4.77
N GLU A 270 17.17 19.68 4.32
CA GLU A 270 16.65 18.58 5.16
C GLU A 270 17.82 17.77 5.77
N LYS A 271 17.86 17.61 7.10
CA LYS A 271 18.94 16.86 7.77
C LYS A 271 18.73 15.35 7.59
N ILE A 272 19.71 14.62 7.07
CA ILE A 272 19.57 13.18 6.85
C ILE A 272 20.56 12.42 7.73
N ASP A 273 20.04 11.52 8.57
CA ASP A 273 20.83 10.57 9.34
C ASP A 273 20.82 9.21 8.65
N VAL A 274 22.00 8.73 8.25
CA VAL A 274 22.17 7.37 7.73
C VAL A 274 22.57 6.46 8.89
N ILE A 275 21.78 5.41 9.10
CA ILE A 275 21.90 4.50 10.25
C ILE A 275 22.11 3.08 9.72
N GLU A 276 23.08 2.39 10.29
CA GLU A 276 23.29 0.97 10.00
C GLU A 276 22.15 0.14 10.63
N TRP A 277 21.40 -0.56 9.79
CA TRP A 277 20.37 -1.49 10.23
C TRP A 277 21.00 -2.72 10.90
N SER A 278 20.36 -3.22 11.96
CA SER A 278 20.78 -4.44 12.65
C SER A 278 19.59 -5.38 12.81
N PRO A 279 19.78 -6.71 12.66
CA PRO A 279 18.74 -7.68 12.97
C PRO A 279 18.38 -7.71 14.46
N ASN A 280 19.30 -7.28 15.34
CA ASN A 280 19.00 -7.11 16.76
C ASN A 280 18.27 -5.79 16.98
N ALA A 281 16.99 -5.86 17.38
CA ALA A 281 16.13 -4.70 17.57
C ALA A 281 16.68 -3.70 18.61
N ALA A 282 17.22 -4.17 19.74
CA ALA A 282 17.80 -3.29 20.77
C ALA A 282 19.00 -2.50 20.22
N SER A 283 19.87 -3.17 19.47
CA SER A 283 21.01 -2.53 18.80
C SER A 283 20.55 -1.54 17.72
N PHE A 284 19.54 -1.91 16.94
CA PHE A 284 19.01 -1.04 15.88
C PHE A 284 18.33 0.21 16.45
N ILE A 285 17.53 0.08 17.52
CA ILE A 285 16.89 1.20 18.22
C ILE A 285 17.94 2.14 18.82
N ALA A 286 18.98 1.58 19.45
CA ALA A 286 20.08 2.39 19.98
C ALA A 286 20.78 3.20 18.87
N LYS A 287 21.05 2.59 17.72
CA LYS A 287 21.62 3.29 16.56
C LYS A 287 20.65 4.31 15.96
N ALA A 288 19.34 4.04 15.97
CA ALA A 288 18.31 4.92 15.39
C ALA A 288 18.17 6.25 16.16
N LEU A 289 18.45 6.25 17.46
CA LEU A 289 18.45 7.45 18.30
C LEU A 289 19.69 8.34 18.14
N SER A 290 20.69 7.90 17.36
CA SER A 290 21.83 8.71 16.96
C SER A 290 21.38 10.10 16.48
N PRO A 291 21.99 11.20 16.98
CA PRO A 291 23.30 11.28 17.64
C PRO A 291 23.33 11.06 19.17
N ALA A 292 22.19 10.80 19.82
CA ALA A 292 22.18 10.55 21.26
C ALA A 292 22.79 9.17 21.59
N ARG A 293 23.61 9.10 22.64
CA ARG A 293 24.16 7.84 23.16
C ARG A 293 23.14 7.19 24.06
N VAL A 294 22.84 5.95 23.75
CA VAL A 294 21.92 5.13 24.53
C VAL A 294 22.69 4.33 25.56
N LEU A 295 22.19 4.31 26.80
CA LEU A 295 22.73 3.43 27.83
C LEU A 295 22.15 2.04 27.64
N SER A 296 20.86 1.85 27.90
CA SER A 296 20.22 0.54 27.82
C SER A 296 18.94 0.61 27.01
N VAL A 297 18.59 -0.51 26.38
CA VAL A 297 17.32 -0.69 25.65
C VAL A 297 16.69 -1.98 26.14
N GLN A 298 15.52 -1.89 26.76
CA GLN A 298 14.71 -3.04 27.13
C GLN A 298 13.53 -3.15 26.18
N LEU A 299 13.39 -4.31 25.56
CA LEU A 299 12.34 -4.60 24.61
C LEU A 299 11.18 -5.26 25.34
N GLU A 300 9.98 -4.76 25.08
CA GLU A 300 8.73 -5.30 25.60
C GLU A 300 7.82 -5.54 24.40
N GLU A 301 7.67 -6.81 24.01
CA GLU A 301 6.73 -7.20 22.96
C GLU A 301 5.44 -7.67 23.61
N ASP A 302 4.36 -6.89 23.50
CA ASP A 302 3.03 -7.31 23.93
C ASP A 302 2.18 -7.68 22.71
N PRO A 303 1.54 -8.88 22.68
CA PRO A 303 0.66 -9.28 21.58
C PRO A 303 -0.56 -8.36 21.38
N PHE A 304 -1.00 -7.67 22.43
CA PHE A 304 -2.19 -6.80 22.43
C PHE A 304 -1.82 -5.31 22.39
N GLU A 305 -0.82 -4.88 23.17
CA GLU A 305 -0.41 -3.47 23.27
C GLU A 305 0.65 -3.04 22.23
N GLY A 306 1.26 -4.02 21.56
CA GLY A 306 2.27 -3.84 20.53
C GLY A 306 3.72 -3.87 21.03
N LYS A 307 4.65 -3.44 20.17
CA LYS A 307 6.08 -3.46 20.44
C LYS A 307 6.55 -2.15 21.07
N THR A 308 6.99 -2.21 22.32
CA THR A 308 7.47 -1.05 23.09
C THR A 308 8.93 -1.25 23.51
N ALA A 309 9.74 -0.21 23.38
CA ALA A 309 11.14 -0.21 23.74
C ALA A 309 11.38 0.89 24.77
N ASN A 310 11.76 0.46 25.98
CA ASN A 310 12.19 1.35 27.04
C ASN A 310 13.67 1.66 26.87
N VAL A 311 13.99 2.92 26.66
CA VAL A 311 15.35 3.39 26.38
C VAL A 311 15.82 4.30 27.49
N VAL A 312 16.95 3.96 28.09
CA VAL A 312 17.60 4.79 29.09
C VAL A 312 18.77 5.53 28.45
N VAL A 313 18.80 6.85 28.63
CA VAL A 313 19.86 7.74 28.14
C VAL A 313 20.46 8.54 29.29
N PRO A 314 21.70 9.03 29.15
CA PRO A 314 22.25 10.00 30.09
C PRO A 314 21.37 11.25 30.16
N ASP A 315 21.24 11.87 31.33
CA ASP A 315 20.32 12.99 31.52
C ASP A 315 20.68 14.23 30.67
N ASP A 316 21.98 14.44 30.42
CA ASP A 316 22.48 15.49 29.52
C ASP A 316 22.08 15.24 28.06
N GLN A 317 21.78 14.00 27.70
CA GLN A 317 21.39 13.59 26.35
C GLN A 317 19.91 13.33 26.20
N LEU A 318 19.12 13.38 27.28
CA LEU A 318 17.67 13.18 27.25
C LEU A 318 16.98 14.12 26.25
N SER A 319 17.32 15.40 26.29
CA SER A 319 16.77 16.40 25.37
C SER A 319 17.17 16.15 23.92
N LEU A 320 18.39 15.65 23.69
CA LEU A 320 18.89 15.31 22.34
C LEU A 320 18.21 14.04 21.79
N ALA A 321 18.01 13.04 22.64
CA ALA A 321 17.36 11.78 22.32
C ALA A 321 15.89 11.98 21.93
N ILE A 322 15.16 12.81 22.69
CA ILE A 322 13.78 13.21 22.36
C ILE A 322 13.77 14.08 21.10
N GLY A 323 14.66 15.08 21.04
CA GLY A 323 14.74 16.05 19.96
C GLY A 323 13.66 17.13 20.05
N ARG A 324 13.77 18.16 19.20
CA ARG A 324 12.83 19.29 19.16
C ARG A 324 11.42 18.78 18.90
N ALA A 325 10.46 19.06 19.80
CA ALA A 325 9.09 18.57 19.74
C ALA A 325 8.95 17.03 19.59
N GLY A 326 9.93 16.27 20.10
CA GLY A 326 9.94 14.81 19.99
C GLY A 326 10.33 14.26 18.62
N GLN A 327 10.85 15.09 17.71
CA GLN A 327 11.15 14.69 16.33
C GLN A 327 12.12 13.51 16.24
N ASN A 328 13.19 13.49 17.05
CA ASN A 328 14.20 12.43 16.94
C ASN A 328 13.63 11.08 17.39
N ALA A 329 12.91 11.07 18.52
CA ALA A 329 12.21 9.90 19.02
C ALA A 329 11.14 9.39 18.03
N ARG A 330 10.35 10.30 17.44
CA ARG A 330 9.29 9.94 16.48
C ARG A 330 9.85 9.36 15.19
N LEU A 331 10.94 9.93 14.67
CA LEU A 331 11.63 9.40 13.50
C LEU A 331 12.25 8.03 13.80
N ALA A 332 12.87 7.84 14.97
CA ALA A 332 13.41 6.54 15.38
C ALA A 332 12.30 5.49 15.55
N ALA A 333 11.16 5.85 16.13
CA ALA A 333 10.01 4.97 16.28
C ALA A 333 9.44 4.55 14.92
N LYS A 334 9.27 5.51 14.00
CA LYS A 334 8.82 5.23 12.62
C LYS A 334 9.82 4.40 11.82
N LEU A 335 11.13 4.58 12.06
CA LEU A 335 12.18 3.85 11.37
C LEU A 335 12.26 2.38 11.81
N THR A 336 12.09 2.13 13.10
CA THR A 336 12.23 0.82 13.74
C THR A 336 10.91 0.04 13.79
N GLY A 337 9.78 0.74 13.77
CA GLY A 337 8.45 0.16 14.00
C GLY A 337 8.14 -0.10 15.48
N TRP A 338 8.95 0.42 16.41
CA TRP A 338 8.75 0.28 17.85
C TRP A 338 8.23 1.58 18.45
N ARG A 339 7.35 1.50 19.45
CA ARG A 339 7.11 2.62 20.36
C ARG A 339 8.36 2.79 21.23
N ILE A 340 8.91 4.00 21.30
CA ILE A 340 10.17 4.26 22.01
C ILE A 340 9.87 5.21 23.17
N ASP A 341 10.01 4.69 24.39
CA ASP A 341 9.86 5.45 25.62
C ASP A 341 11.25 5.77 26.17
N ILE A 342 11.59 7.06 26.18
CA ILE A 342 12.94 7.53 26.56
C ILE A 342 12.91 8.09 27.98
N GLN A 343 13.79 7.58 28.83
CA GLN A 343 13.95 8.03 30.22
C GLN A 343 15.40 8.42 30.51
N GLY A 344 15.55 9.40 31.40
CA GLY A 344 16.86 9.75 31.97
C GLY A 344 17.36 8.65 32.91
N VAL A 345 18.68 8.55 33.06
CA VAL A 345 19.31 7.57 33.94
C VAL A 345 18.93 7.81 35.40
N THR A 346 18.79 9.07 35.84
CA THR A 346 18.37 9.40 37.22
C THR A 346 16.96 8.89 37.49
N GLU A 347 16.04 9.14 36.56
CA GLU A 347 14.65 8.71 36.68
C GLU A 347 14.56 7.17 36.69
N ALA A 348 15.25 6.51 35.76
CA ALA A 348 15.27 5.06 35.65
C ALA A 348 15.91 4.39 36.89
N ALA A 349 17.00 4.94 37.42
CA ALA A 349 17.66 4.42 38.62
C ALA A 349 16.79 4.62 39.87
N THR A 350 16.13 5.78 40.00
CA THR A 350 15.20 6.05 41.10
C THR A 350 14.02 5.09 41.07
N TRP A 351 13.44 4.88 39.89
CA TRP A 351 12.40 3.88 39.69
C TRP A 351 12.89 2.48 40.09
N ALA A 352 14.08 2.07 39.66
CA ALA A 352 14.64 0.77 39.98
C ALA A 352 14.78 0.56 41.50
N LEU A 353 15.36 1.53 42.23
CA LEU A 353 15.45 1.47 43.70
C LEU A 353 14.08 1.42 44.38
N GLN A 354 13.10 2.17 43.87
CA GLN A 354 11.74 2.13 44.40
C GLN A 354 11.11 0.75 44.20
N GLN A 355 11.29 0.12 43.05
CA GLN A 355 10.79 -1.23 42.79
C GLN A 355 11.42 -2.26 43.72
N VAL A 356 12.74 -2.20 43.94
CA VAL A 356 13.41 -3.08 44.90
C VAL A 356 12.86 -2.93 46.33
N ASN A 357 12.49 -1.72 46.73
CA ASN A 357 11.92 -1.48 48.06
C ASN A 357 10.45 -1.92 48.18
N GLN A 358 9.71 -1.93 47.06
CA GLN A 358 8.29 -2.27 47.03
C GLN A 358 8.05 -3.77 46.90
N ASP A 359 8.85 -4.45 46.06
CA ASP A 359 8.73 -5.87 45.77
C ASP A 359 9.92 -6.64 46.36
N PRO A 360 9.71 -7.47 47.41
CA PRO A 360 10.77 -8.22 48.06
C PRO A 360 11.38 -9.30 47.15
N ASP A 361 10.70 -9.72 46.08
CA ASP A 361 11.15 -10.79 45.19
C ASP A 361 12.18 -10.31 44.15
N VAL A 362 12.29 -8.98 43.95
CA VAL A 362 13.28 -8.37 43.04
C VAL A 362 14.70 -8.53 43.59
N LEU A 363 14.90 -8.35 44.89
CA LEU A 363 16.22 -8.38 45.54
C LEU A 363 16.98 -9.70 45.30
N PRO A 364 16.36 -10.88 45.54
CA PRO A 364 16.97 -12.16 45.20
C PRO A 364 17.26 -12.32 43.70
N ALA A 365 16.39 -11.81 42.82
CA ALA A 365 16.53 -11.94 41.38
C ALA A 365 17.69 -11.12 40.79
N LEU A 366 18.10 -10.05 41.46
CA LEU A 366 19.20 -9.18 41.02
C LEU A 366 20.58 -9.82 41.09
N GLY A 367 20.77 -10.89 41.88
CA GLY A 367 22.06 -11.57 42.04
C GLY A 367 23.19 -10.60 42.39
N VAL A 368 24.24 -10.55 41.55
CA VAL A 368 25.42 -9.68 41.76
C VAL A 368 25.06 -8.18 41.73
N ALA A 369 24.03 -7.79 40.97
CA ALA A 369 23.63 -6.38 40.89
C ALA A 369 23.07 -5.84 42.23
N ALA A 370 22.63 -6.72 43.14
CA ALA A 370 22.15 -6.32 44.46
C ALA A 370 23.24 -5.62 45.29
N GLU A 371 24.51 -5.98 45.11
CA GLU A 371 25.65 -5.36 45.81
C GLU A 371 25.86 -3.88 45.40
N LEU A 372 25.35 -3.49 44.24
CA LEU A 372 25.49 -2.15 43.68
C LEU A 372 24.40 -1.19 44.16
N LEU A 373 23.31 -1.69 44.77
CA LEU A 373 22.17 -0.87 45.21
C LEU A 373 22.58 0.26 46.19
N PRO A 374 23.41 0.03 47.22
CA PRO A 374 23.84 1.11 48.12
C PRO A 374 24.68 2.16 47.39
N THR A 375 25.51 1.73 46.44
CA THR A 375 26.34 2.60 45.62
C THR A 375 25.48 3.49 44.74
N VAL A 376 24.47 2.93 44.05
CA VAL A 376 23.53 3.70 43.23
C VAL A 376 22.75 4.72 44.08
N ALA A 377 22.28 4.33 45.27
CA ALA A 377 21.60 5.26 46.17
C ALA A 377 22.51 6.42 46.61
N SER A 378 23.78 6.14 46.88
CA SER A 378 24.77 7.18 47.21
C SER A 378 25.05 8.11 46.02
N ILE A 379 25.17 7.56 44.81
CA ILE A 379 25.38 8.33 43.57
C ILE A 379 24.22 9.31 43.37
N LEU A 380 22.97 8.82 43.43
CA LEU A 380 21.78 9.67 43.26
C LEU A 380 21.74 10.79 44.30
N GLY A 381 22.02 10.48 45.57
CA GLY A 381 22.02 11.47 46.64
C GLY A 381 23.12 12.55 46.50
N GLN A 382 24.29 12.19 45.95
CA GLN A 382 25.36 13.15 45.65
C GLN A 382 24.98 14.06 44.48
N HIS A 383 24.47 13.49 43.38
CA HIS A 383 24.13 14.25 42.18
C HIS A 383 22.91 15.15 42.38
N GLU A 384 21.98 14.80 43.28
CA GLU A 384 20.88 15.69 43.68
C GLU A 384 21.41 17.00 44.32
N GLN A 385 22.51 16.92 45.07
CA GLN A 385 23.13 18.07 45.74
C GLN A 385 24.02 18.87 44.80
N GLU A 386 24.85 18.19 44.00
CA GLU A 386 25.93 18.81 43.24
C GLU A 386 25.52 19.22 41.81
N LYS A 387 24.47 18.59 41.25
CA LYS A 387 23.97 18.82 39.88
C LYS A 387 25.05 18.70 38.79
N MET A 388 26.04 17.84 39.01
CA MET A 388 27.07 17.54 38.03
C MET A 388 26.64 16.40 37.08
N PRO A 389 27.17 16.34 35.85
CA PRO A 389 26.95 15.20 34.95
C PRO A 389 27.55 13.93 35.54
N TYR A 390 26.90 12.79 35.29
CA TYR A 390 27.41 11.49 35.71
C TYR A 390 28.70 11.10 34.99
N ASN A 391 29.60 10.47 35.72
CA ASN A 391 30.81 9.88 35.18
C ASN A 391 30.53 8.51 34.52
N SER A 392 31.49 7.96 33.78
CA SER A 392 31.29 6.71 33.04
C SER A 392 31.11 5.47 33.93
N GLU A 393 31.74 5.44 35.12
CA GLU A 393 31.64 4.32 36.07
C GLU A 393 30.31 4.33 36.82
N GLU A 394 29.82 5.51 37.20
CA GLU A 394 28.50 5.75 37.78
C GLU A 394 27.40 5.33 36.81
N LEU A 395 27.50 5.74 35.54
CA LEU A 395 26.55 5.33 34.49
C LEU A 395 26.54 3.82 34.28
N LEU A 396 27.70 3.15 34.35
CA LEU A 396 27.78 1.69 34.24
C LEU A 396 27.11 1.00 35.43
N THR A 397 27.37 1.51 36.64
CA THR A 397 26.79 0.98 37.89
C THR A 397 25.26 1.11 37.88
N MET A 398 24.76 2.30 37.52
CA MET A 398 23.32 2.54 37.40
C MET A 398 22.69 1.67 36.31
N ARG A 399 23.34 1.54 35.14
CA ARG A 399 22.86 0.67 34.07
C ARG A 399 22.67 -0.77 34.55
N GLN A 400 23.65 -1.34 35.24
CA GLN A 400 23.58 -2.74 35.70
C GLN A 400 22.38 -2.98 36.63
N VAL A 401 22.14 -2.06 37.57
CA VAL A 401 20.97 -2.13 38.46
C VAL A 401 19.67 -1.97 37.67
N ILE A 402 19.58 -1.00 36.77
CA ILE A 402 18.39 -0.75 35.95
C ILE A 402 18.07 -1.96 35.06
N GLU A 403 19.06 -2.50 34.36
CA GLU A 403 18.92 -3.68 33.50
C GLU A 403 18.51 -4.91 34.31
N GLY A 404 19.08 -5.09 35.52
CA GLY A 404 18.67 -6.16 36.43
C GLY A 404 17.20 -6.07 36.83
N VAL A 405 16.76 -4.90 37.31
CA VAL A 405 15.36 -4.71 37.77
C VAL A 405 14.38 -4.83 36.59
N ARG A 406 14.65 -4.16 35.46
CA ARG A 406 13.78 -4.26 34.28
C ARG A 406 13.76 -5.68 33.72
N GLY A 407 14.93 -6.34 33.66
CA GLY A 407 15.06 -7.72 33.21
C GLY A 407 14.23 -8.69 34.04
N TYR A 408 14.19 -8.51 35.37
CA TYR A 408 13.31 -9.29 36.25
C TYR A 408 11.84 -9.14 35.86
N TYR A 409 11.32 -7.92 35.72
CA TYR A 409 9.91 -7.71 35.36
C TYR A 409 9.56 -8.15 33.93
N VAL A 410 10.51 -8.06 32.99
CA VAL A 410 10.32 -8.65 31.66
C VAL A 410 10.25 -10.17 31.77
N SER A 411 11.16 -10.80 32.52
CA SER A 411 11.15 -12.26 32.70
C SER A 411 9.89 -12.79 33.38
N LEU A 412 9.33 -12.04 34.34
CA LEU A 412 8.09 -12.40 35.02
C LEU A 412 6.92 -12.38 34.03
N ARG A 413 6.81 -11.30 33.24
CA ARG A 413 5.77 -11.14 32.21
C ARG A 413 5.90 -12.20 31.12
N ASP A 414 7.11 -12.48 30.67
CA ASP A 414 7.37 -13.49 29.64
C ASP A 414 7.07 -14.90 30.15
N ALA A 415 7.36 -15.21 31.42
CA ALA A 415 7.01 -16.48 32.04
C ALA A 415 5.49 -16.65 32.16
N GLU A 416 4.77 -15.60 32.58
CA GLU A 416 3.31 -15.59 32.65
C GLU A 416 2.68 -15.76 31.27
N ARG A 417 3.19 -15.04 30.26
CA ARG A 417 2.75 -15.18 28.86
C ARG A 417 3.02 -16.57 28.31
N ALA A 418 4.21 -17.12 28.54
CA ALA A 418 4.55 -18.47 28.09
C ALA A 418 3.62 -19.51 28.73
N ARG A 419 3.20 -19.29 29.98
CA ARG A 419 2.19 -20.14 30.63
C ARG A 419 0.83 -20.02 29.94
N LEU A 420 0.32 -18.80 29.72
CA LEU A 420 -0.97 -18.58 29.06
C LEU A 420 -0.98 -19.17 27.64
N MET A 421 0.09 -18.96 26.88
CA MET A 421 0.22 -19.53 25.52
C MET A 421 0.24 -21.06 25.52
N ARG A 422 0.90 -21.69 26.50
CA ARG A 422 0.86 -23.16 26.65
C ARG A 422 -0.56 -23.65 26.99
N GLU A 423 -1.27 -22.94 27.86
CA GLU A 423 -2.66 -23.27 28.22
C GLU A 423 -3.59 -23.15 26.99
N GLU A 424 -3.47 -22.09 26.20
CA GLU A 424 -4.24 -21.89 24.97
C GLU A 424 -3.88 -22.91 23.88
N ALA A 425 -2.59 -23.19 23.69
CA ALA A 425 -2.12 -24.18 22.72
C ALA A 425 -2.61 -25.58 23.09
N ALA A 426 -2.57 -25.95 24.38
CA ALA A 426 -3.11 -27.22 24.86
C ALA A 426 -4.62 -27.32 24.64
N ARG A 427 -5.37 -26.23 24.86
CA ARG A 427 -6.81 -26.16 24.56
C ARG A 427 -7.10 -26.33 23.07
N ARG A 428 -6.32 -25.68 22.20
CA ARG A 428 -6.48 -25.82 20.74
C ARG A 428 -6.11 -27.23 20.28
N ALA A 429 -5.07 -27.82 20.86
CA ALA A 429 -4.65 -29.19 20.57
C ALA A 429 -5.71 -30.21 21.02
N SER A 430 -6.33 -30.04 22.18
CA SER A 430 -7.39 -30.95 22.64
C SER A 430 -8.64 -30.88 21.77
N ILE A 431 -9.02 -29.70 21.30
CA ILE A 431 -10.12 -29.53 20.33
C ILE A 431 -9.77 -30.24 19.01
N LYS A 432 -8.58 -30.01 18.46
CA LYS A 432 -8.13 -30.67 17.23
C LYS A 432 -8.03 -32.19 17.37
N ALA A 433 -7.56 -32.68 18.52
CA ALA A 433 -7.48 -34.12 18.79
C ALA A 433 -8.88 -34.73 18.85
N ALA A 434 -9.82 -34.11 19.56
CA ALA A 434 -11.22 -34.57 19.59
C ALA A 434 -11.88 -34.55 18.19
N GLU A 435 -11.57 -33.54 17.36
CA GLU A 435 -12.03 -33.50 15.96
C GLU A 435 -11.41 -34.62 15.12
N MET A 436 -10.12 -34.91 15.29
CA MET A 436 -9.45 -36.01 14.59
C MET A 436 -9.96 -37.38 15.03
N GLU A 437 -10.17 -37.59 16.34
CA GLU A 437 -10.79 -38.80 16.88
C GLU A 437 -12.20 -38.98 16.31
N ARG A 438 -13.04 -37.95 16.36
CA ARG A 438 -14.38 -37.97 15.75
C ARG A 438 -14.31 -38.30 14.25
N ARG A 439 -13.37 -37.70 13.51
CA ARG A 439 -13.20 -37.97 12.07
C ARG A 439 -12.74 -39.41 11.81
N ALA A 440 -11.84 -39.94 12.64
CA ALA A 440 -11.37 -41.32 12.56
C ALA A 440 -12.49 -42.32 12.89
N GLU A 441 -13.32 -42.04 13.89
CA GLU A 441 -14.52 -42.83 14.21
C GLU A 441 -15.50 -42.87 13.04
N ILE A 442 -15.79 -41.71 12.44
CA ILE A 442 -16.67 -41.63 11.25
C ILE A 442 -16.05 -42.41 10.08
N ALA A 443 -14.74 -42.28 9.84
CA ALA A 443 -14.06 -43.01 8.77
C ALA A 443 -14.06 -44.54 9.00
N ALA A 444 -13.85 -44.98 10.24
CA ALA A 444 -13.93 -46.39 10.60
C ALA A 444 -15.35 -46.95 10.46
N ALA A 445 -16.37 -46.16 10.85
CA ALA A 445 -17.78 -46.52 10.68
C ALA A 445 -18.16 -46.63 9.20
N ARG A 446 -17.66 -45.72 8.35
CA ARG A 446 -17.84 -45.80 6.89
C ARG A 446 -17.14 -46.99 6.26
N ALA A 447 -15.94 -47.34 6.72
CA ALA A 447 -15.21 -48.49 6.21
C ALA A 447 -15.90 -49.84 6.51
N LEU A 448 -16.80 -49.89 7.50
CA LEU A 448 -17.60 -51.07 7.83
C LEU A 448 -18.86 -51.20 6.95
N ILE A 449 -19.22 -50.18 6.18
CA ILE A 449 -20.40 -50.20 5.30
C ILE A 449 -20.12 -51.17 4.14
N PRO A 450 -20.90 -52.25 3.98
CA PRO A 450 -20.69 -53.22 2.90
C PRO A 450 -20.90 -52.57 1.53
N SER A 451 -20.07 -52.90 0.54
CA SER A 451 -20.16 -52.35 -0.82
C SER A 451 -21.50 -52.61 -1.51
N GLN A 452 -22.15 -53.73 -1.17
CA GLN A 452 -23.48 -54.12 -1.67
C GLN A 452 -24.58 -53.13 -1.25
N SER A 453 -24.40 -52.36 -0.17
CA SER A 453 -25.39 -51.39 0.30
C SER A 453 -25.63 -50.24 -0.69
N TYR A 454 -24.61 -49.88 -1.49
CA TYR A 454 -24.71 -48.85 -2.53
C TYR A 454 -25.45 -49.34 -3.79
N GLU A 455 -25.68 -50.64 -3.94
CA GLU A 455 -26.40 -51.21 -5.09
C GLU A 455 -27.90 -51.36 -4.82
N ILE A 456 -28.34 -51.26 -3.56
CA ILE A 456 -29.74 -51.44 -3.15
C ILE A 456 -30.45 -50.08 -3.16
N PRO A 457 -31.50 -49.88 -3.98
CA PRO A 457 -32.30 -48.66 -3.96
C PRO A 457 -33.17 -48.55 -2.71
N LEU A 458 -33.38 -47.33 -2.20
CA LEU A 458 -34.19 -47.09 -0.99
C LEU A 458 -35.65 -47.56 -1.09
N GLY A 459 -36.19 -47.70 -2.31
CA GLY A 459 -37.54 -48.20 -2.54
C GLY A 459 -37.74 -49.68 -2.20
N GLU A 460 -36.66 -50.47 -2.08
CA GLU A 460 -36.73 -51.92 -1.87
C GLU A 460 -36.79 -52.33 -0.38
N ILE A 461 -36.48 -51.41 0.53
CA ILE A 461 -36.31 -51.69 1.98
C ILE A 461 -37.61 -51.58 2.80
N GLY A 462 -38.73 -51.31 2.14
CA GLY A 462 -40.04 -51.24 2.80
C GLY A 462 -40.24 -50.05 3.74
N LEU A 463 -39.51 -48.95 3.52
CA LEU A 463 -39.72 -47.67 4.24
C LEU A 463 -41.12 -47.10 3.95
N SER A 464 -41.71 -46.40 4.92
CA SER A 464 -42.99 -45.73 4.69
C SER A 464 -42.86 -44.66 3.59
N PRO A 465 -43.90 -44.45 2.76
CA PRO A 465 -43.85 -43.48 1.65
C PRO A 465 -43.49 -42.05 2.09
N ARG A 466 -43.79 -41.73 3.36
CA ARG A 466 -43.44 -40.45 3.96
C ARG A 466 -41.93 -40.35 4.20
N VAL A 467 -41.32 -41.34 4.83
CA VAL A 467 -39.89 -41.35 5.15
C VAL A 467 -39.05 -41.48 3.89
N LEU A 468 -39.43 -42.37 2.97
CA LEU A 468 -38.79 -42.52 1.65
C LEU A 468 -38.78 -41.18 0.89
N GLY A 469 -39.93 -40.52 0.79
CA GLY A 469 -40.01 -39.23 0.10
C GLY A 469 -39.26 -38.09 0.81
N HIS A 470 -38.91 -38.21 2.09
CA HIS A 470 -38.01 -37.26 2.76
C HIS A 470 -36.54 -37.53 2.43
N LEU A 471 -36.13 -38.81 2.36
CA LEU A 471 -34.77 -39.21 2.01
C LEU A 471 -34.43 -38.91 0.53
N GLU A 472 -35.36 -39.20 -0.40
CA GLU A 472 -35.19 -38.89 -1.83
C GLU A 472 -35.08 -37.37 -2.09
N ARG A 473 -35.80 -36.55 -1.32
CA ARG A 473 -35.69 -35.08 -1.39
C ARG A 473 -34.36 -34.54 -0.89
N SER A 474 -33.63 -35.35 -0.12
CA SER A 474 -32.27 -35.06 0.34
C SER A 474 -31.21 -35.71 -0.54
N GLU A 475 -31.57 -36.14 -1.75
CA GLU A 475 -30.67 -36.73 -2.75
C GLU A 475 -30.01 -38.04 -2.31
N LEU A 476 -30.62 -38.75 -1.34
CA LEU A 476 -30.21 -40.10 -0.96
C LEU A 476 -31.00 -41.07 -1.82
N GLU A 477 -30.30 -41.88 -2.62
CA GLU A 477 -30.93 -42.82 -3.56
C GLU A 477 -30.73 -44.27 -3.13
N THR A 478 -29.63 -44.55 -2.42
CA THR A 478 -29.20 -45.91 -2.06
C THR A 478 -29.16 -46.13 -0.55
N VAL A 479 -29.16 -47.41 -0.13
CA VAL A 479 -28.99 -47.77 1.29
C VAL A 479 -27.61 -47.36 1.81
N GLY A 480 -26.58 -47.44 0.97
CA GLY A 480 -25.23 -46.99 1.27
C GLY A 480 -25.18 -45.51 1.66
N ASP A 481 -25.89 -44.64 0.94
CA ASP A 481 -25.93 -43.20 1.24
C ASP A 481 -26.57 -42.92 2.63
N VAL A 482 -27.59 -43.70 2.99
CA VAL A 482 -28.23 -43.62 4.32
C VAL A 482 -27.31 -44.18 5.40
N MET A 483 -26.57 -45.25 5.12
CA MET A 483 -25.57 -45.83 6.03
C MET A 483 -24.38 -44.88 6.23
N ASP A 484 -23.97 -44.11 5.23
CA ASP A 484 -22.91 -43.10 5.33
C ASP A 484 -23.27 -41.94 6.25
N LEU A 485 -24.54 -41.53 6.25
CA LEU A 485 -25.07 -40.54 7.17
C LEU A 485 -25.29 -41.09 8.58
N LEU A 486 -25.61 -42.38 8.71
CA LEU A 486 -25.64 -43.07 10.00
C LEU A 486 -24.24 -43.26 10.60
N ALA A 487 -23.21 -43.40 9.76
CA ALA A 487 -21.80 -43.49 10.18
C ALA A 487 -21.27 -42.16 10.75
N GLU A 488 -21.86 -41.02 10.37
CA GLU A 488 -21.62 -39.72 11.02
C GLU A 488 -22.30 -39.58 12.40
N GLY A 489 -23.09 -40.59 12.79
CA GLY A 489 -23.96 -40.62 13.95
C GLY A 489 -25.42 -40.29 13.61
N ASP A 490 -26.34 -40.57 14.54
CA ASP A 490 -27.79 -40.33 14.38
C ASP A 490 -28.13 -38.87 14.02
N GLU A 491 -27.27 -37.93 14.39
CA GLU A 491 -27.39 -36.51 14.06
C GLU A 491 -27.28 -36.25 12.55
N GLY A 492 -26.59 -37.08 11.78
CA GLY A 492 -26.46 -36.95 10.32
C GLY A 492 -27.81 -37.02 9.62
N LEU A 493 -28.62 -38.02 9.96
CA LEU A 493 -29.98 -38.18 9.41
C LEU A 493 -31.01 -37.21 10.03
N LEU A 494 -30.84 -36.82 11.30
CA LEU A 494 -31.76 -35.87 11.96
C LEU A 494 -31.65 -34.43 11.43
N LYS A 495 -30.54 -34.09 10.75
CA LYS A 495 -30.39 -32.81 10.04
C LYS A 495 -31.26 -32.71 8.78
N LEU A 496 -31.78 -33.83 8.28
CA LEU A 496 -32.60 -33.86 7.07
C LEU A 496 -34.03 -33.39 7.36
N ASP A 497 -34.55 -32.53 6.48
CA ASP A 497 -35.86 -31.92 6.64
C ASP A 497 -37.01 -32.95 6.63
N GLY A 498 -37.58 -33.18 7.82
CA GLY A 498 -38.73 -34.07 8.05
C GLY A 498 -38.38 -35.47 8.54
N VAL A 499 -37.10 -35.74 8.84
CA VAL A 499 -36.64 -36.94 9.55
C VAL A 499 -36.68 -36.68 11.06
N GLY A 500 -37.69 -37.21 11.74
CA GLY A 500 -37.80 -37.15 13.20
C GLY A 500 -37.31 -38.44 13.88
N PRO A 501 -37.33 -38.53 15.22
CA PRO A 501 -36.87 -39.71 15.96
C PRO A 501 -37.66 -40.99 15.62
N LYS A 502 -38.93 -40.86 15.23
CA LYS A 502 -39.76 -41.98 14.74
C LYS A 502 -39.32 -42.46 13.35
N SER A 503 -38.99 -41.52 12.46
CA SER A 503 -38.47 -41.84 11.13
C SER A 503 -37.07 -42.47 11.23
N LEU A 504 -36.22 -41.98 12.13
CA LEU A 504 -34.88 -42.54 12.36
C LEU A 504 -34.92 -43.97 12.91
N THR A 505 -35.82 -44.24 13.86
CA THR A 505 -36.02 -45.61 14.37
C THR A 505 -36.56 -46.55 13.29
N GLU A 506 -37.46 -46.07 12.43
CA GLU A 506 -37.95 -46.80 11.26
C GLU A 506 -36.81 -47.10 10.25
N ILE A 507 -35.98 -46.10 9.91
CA ILE A 507 -34.83 -46.26 9.01
C ILE A 507 -33.85 -47.30 9.56
N LYS A 508 -33.48 -47.19 10.85
CA LYS A 508 -32.58 -48.16 11.49
C LYS A 508 -33.14 -49.57 11.47
N GLN A 509 -34.42 -49.75 11.78
CA GLN A 509 -35.06 -51.06 11.75
C GLN A 509 -35.07 -51.68 10.34
N CYS A 510 -35.33 -50.87 9.31
CA CYS A 510 -35.29 -51.32 7.91
C CYS A 510 -33.88 -51.69 7.46
N VAL A 511 -32.87 -50.88 7.81
CA VAL A 511 -31.46 -51.14 7.49
C VAL A 511 -30.94 -52.38 8.23
N GLU A 512 -31.27 -52.55 9.52
CA GLU A 512 -30.92 -53.74 10.30
C GLU A 512 -31.60 -55.01 9.77
N ALA A 513 -32.86 -54.91 9.30
CA ALA A 513 -33.61 -56.04 8.75
C ALA A 513 -33.02 -56.61 7.46
N LEU A 514 -32.18 -55.85 6.74
CA LEU A 514 -31.45 -56.32 5.56
C LEU A 514 -30.37 -57.37 5.91
N GLY A 515 -29.92 -57.43 7.18
CA GLY A 515 -29.02 -58.49 7.65
C GLY A 515 -27.71 -58.61 6.85
N LEU A 516 -27.16 -57.49 6.38
CA LEU A 516 -25.93 -57.43 5.61
C LEU A 516 -24.71 -57.65 6.54
N GLU A 517 -24.45 -58.91 6.91
CA GLU A 517 -23.20 -59.29 7.60
C GLU A 517 -22.11 -59.61 6.57
N GLU A 518 -21.01 -58.84 6.59
CA GLU A 518 -19.74 -59.30 6.06
C GLU A 518 -18.90 -59.86 7.20
N LYS A 519 -18.53 -61.15 7.11
CA LYS A 519 -17.45 -61.71 7.94
C LYS A 519 -16.15 -61.00 7.56
N PRO A 520 -15.23 -60.72 8.52
CA PRO A 520 -13.92 -60.20 8.17
C PRO A 520 -13.27 -61.20 7.20
N VAL A 521 -12.98 -60.74 5.98
CA VAL A 521 -12.06 -61.43 5.09
C VAL A 521 -10.72 -61.48 5.83
N PRO A 522 -10.14 -62.67 6.11
CA PRO A 522 -8.80 -62.73 6.64
C PRO A 522 -7.88 -62.10 5.60
N ALA A 523 -7.04 -61.17 6.05
CA ALA A 523 -5.95 -60.64 5.27
C ALA A 523 -5.10 -61.79 4.71
N GLU A 524 -5.27 -62.10 3.43
CA GLU A 524 -4.20 -62.66 2.63
C GLU A 524 -3.32 -61.48 2.23
N GLU A 525 -2.05 -61.58 2.64
CA GLU A 525 -0.97 -60.71 2.23
C GLU A 525 -0.90 -60.62 0.70
N GLU A 526 -1.23 -59.46 0.16
CA GLU A 526 -0.52 -58.93 -1.00
C GLU A 526 -0.18 -57.47 -0.72
N LEU A 527 1.09 -57.25 -0.38
CA LEU A 527 1.75 -55.95 -0.42
C LEU A 527 1.63 -55.36 -1.84
N PRO A 528 1.23 -54.09 -1.97
CA PRO A 528 1.75 -53.23 -3.01
C PRO A 528 2.80 -52.30 -2.39
N GLU A 529 4.07 -52.57 -2.73
CA GLU A 529 5.16 -51.61 -2.63
C GLU A 529 4.81 -50.35 -3.43
N ALA A 530 4.33 -49.30 -2.77
CA ALA A 530 4.55 -47.89 -3.10
C ALA A 530 3.60 -47.00 -2.27
N LEU A 531 4.12 -46.45 -1.16
CA LEU A 531 3.79 -45.12 -0.56
C LEU A 531 4.34 -45.00 0.89
N VAL A 532 5.54 -45.51 1.17
CA VAL A 532 6.23 -45.32 2.48
C VAL A 532 7.22 -44.13 2.45
N GLU A 533 6.93 -43.09 1.67
CA GLU A 533 7.67 -41.83 1.75
C GLU A 533 6.72 -40.65 1.67
N ALA A 534 6.06 -40.35 2.79
CA ALA A 534 5.70 -39.00 3.23
C ALA A 534 4.78 -39.13 4.44
N GLU A 535 5.37 -39.18 5.65
CA GLU A 535 4.86 -38.59 6.90
C GLU A 535 5.60 -39.21 8.09
N GLU A 536 6.87 -38.82 8.27
CA GLU A 536 7.48 -38.78 9.60
C GLU A 536 8.38 -37.53 9.66
N SER A 537 7.78 -36.41 10.06
CA SER A 537 8.50 -35.26 10.61
C SER A 537 7.63 -34.58 11.67
N ALA A 538 7.73 -35.12 12.90
CA ALA A 538 7.95 -34.48 14.22
C ALA A 538 7.30 -33.09 14.53
N PRO A 539 6.98 -32.74 15.81
CA PRO A 539 7.81 -33.08 16.97
C PRO A 539 7.08 -33.42 18.30
N VAL A 540 7.79 -34.19 19.14
CA VAL A 540 7.56 -34.31 20.59
C VAL A 540 8.82 -33.79 21.30
N GLU A 541 8.55 -33.16 22.45
CA GLU A 541 9.42 -32.35 23.29
C GLU A 541 10.76 -32.97 23.69
N ALA A 542 11.73 -32.07 23.84
CA ALA A 542 13.07 -32.33 24.35
C ALA A 542 13.04 -32.60 25.87
N ALA A 543 13.52 -33.77 26.26
CA ALA A 543 14.05 -34.03 27.60
C ALA A 543 15.58 -34.09 27.49
N ILE A 544 16.25 -33.29 28.32
CA ILE A 544 17.70 -33.19 28.46
C ILE A 544 18.16 -34.30 29.39
N GLU A 545 19.04 -35.18 28.91
CA GLU A 545 19.90 -35.99 29.77
C GLU A 545 21.33 -35.92 29.24
N VAL A 546 22.25 -35.64 30.17
CA VAL A 546 23.66 -35.34 29.98
C VAL A 546 24.44 -36.65 30.05
N GLU A 547 25.28 -36.95 29.06
CA GLU A 547 26.33 -37.94 29.23
C GLU A 547 27.61 -37.57 28.49
N GLU A 548 28.73 -37.73 29.22
CA GLU A 548 30.09 -37.32 28.94
C GLU A 548 30.72 -37.99 27.71
N LEU A 549 31.58 -37.26 27.00
CA LEU A 549 32.50 -37.80 26.01
C LEU A 549 33.94 -37.56 26.47
N GLU A 550 34.67 -38.65 26.73
CA GLU A 550 36.14 -38.65 26.64
C GLU A 550 36.60 -39.06 25.23
N PRO A 551 37.76 -38.56 24.76
CA PRO A 551 38.20 -38.69 23.38
C PRO A 551 39.10 -39.92 23.18
N ALA A 552 39.05 -40.51 21.99
CA ALA A 552 40.03 -41.49 21.54
C ALA A 552 40.83 -40.95 20.35
N GLU A 553 42.15 -40.93 20.54
CA GLU A 553 43.22 -40.63 19.60
C GLU A 553 43.38 -41.71 18.52
N GLU A 554 43.88 -41.33 17.33
CA GLU A 554 44.99 -41.97 16.58
C GLU A 554 45.19 -41.18 15.27
N LEU A 555 46.22 -40.33 15.13
CA LEU A 555 47.63 -40.57 14.80
C LEU A 555 47.95 -40.83 13.30
N VAL A 556 48.73 -39.87 12.73
CA VAL A 556 50.01 -40.06 11.96
C VAL A 556 49.86 -40.41 10.45
N GLU A 557 50.54 -39.79 9.46
CA GLU A 557 51.62 -38.77 9.36
C GLU A 557 51.74 -38.25 7.89
N PRO A 558 52.63 -37.28 7.58
CA PRO A 558 52.56 -36.36 6.43
C PRO A 558 53.48 -36.72 5.24
N ALA A 559 53.31 -36.02 4.11
CA ALA A 559 54.33 -35.93 3.07
C ALA A 559 54.31 -34.54 2.39
N ALA A 560 55.47 -33.90 2.39
CA ALA A 560 55.79 -32.68 1.65
C ALA A 560 56.27 -33.03 0.23
N GLU A 561 56.01 -32.16 -0.75
CA GLU A 561 56.83 -31.99 -1.96
C GLU A 561 56.38 -30.72 -2.74
N GLU A 562 57.22 -29.68 -2.75
CA GLU A 562 57.44 -28.79 -3.90
C GLU A 562 58.66 -29.37 -4.69
N PRO A 563 59.09 -28.86 -5.88
CA PRO A 563 58.58 -27.79 -6.77
C PRO A 563 58.54 -28.18 -8.27
N GLU A 564 58.02 -27.32 -9.17
CA GLU A 564 58.69 -27.06 -10.46
C GLU A 564 58.15 -25.80 -11.19
N MET A 565 59.09 -25.04 -11.75
CA MET A 565 58.91 -23.83 -12.55
C MET A 565 58.88 -24.14 -14.04
N VAL A 566 58.12 -23.39 -14.84
CA VAL A 566 58.54 -23.03 -16.22
C VAL A 566 58.13 -21.58 -16.51
N ALA A 567 59.12 -20.79 -16.89
CA ALA A 567 59.02 -19.43 -17.39
C ALA A 567 58.92 -19.43 -18.93
N GLU A 568 58.27 -18.43 -19.52
CA GLU A 568 58.70 -17.89 -20.81
C GLU A 568 58.36 -16.39 -20.91
N ALA A 569 59.35 -15.62 -21.34
CA ALA A 569 59.34 -14.17 -21.51
C ALA A 569 59.32 -13.83 -23.01
N ALA A 570 58.77 -12.66 -23.37
CA ALA A 570 59.20 -11.92 -24.56
C ALA A 570 58.89 -10.42 -24.41
N GLU A 571 59.97 -9.63 -24.32
CA GLU A 571 60.02 -8.18 -24.51
C GLU A 571 59.94 -7.82 -26.00
N VAL A 572 59.39 -6.65 -26.34
CA VAL A 572 59.99 -5.73 -27.34
C VAL A 572 59.67 -4.29 -26.94
N ALA A 573 60.73 -3.50 -26.75
CA ALA A 573 60.73 -2.05 -26.56
C ALA A 573 60.83 -1.30 -27.90
N VAL A 574 60.24 -0.10 -28.00
CA VAL A 574 60.75 1.02 -28.83
C VAL A 574 60.27 2.37 -28.23
N GLU A 575 61.22 3.23 -27.86
CA GLU A 575 61.12 4.68 -27.52
C GLU A 575 60.99 5.56 -28.81
N PRO A 576 61.13 6.91 -28.81
CA PRO A 576 60.62 8.00 -27.96
C PRO A 576 60.00 9.14 -28.82
N ALA A 577 59.41 10.17 -28.20
CA ALA A 577 59.53 11.56 -28.68
C ALA A 577 59.03 12.56 -27.63
N ALA A 578 59.87 13.53 -27.33
CA ALA A 578 59.57 14.75 -26.58
C ALA A 578 59.36 15.92 -27.55
N GLU A 579 58.56 16.91 -27.15
CA GLU A 579 58.65 18.35 -27.48
C GLU A 579 57.57 19.04 -26.59
N GLU A 580 57.94 19.91 -25.65
CA GLU A 580 58.11 21.37 -25.81
C GLU A 580 56.81 22.07 -26.27
N LEU A 581 56.32 23.21 -25.76
CA LEU A 581 56.80 24.26 -24.88
C LEU A 581 55.60 25.22 -24.62
N ALA A 582 55.81 26.13 -23.67
CA ALA A 582 55.26 27.49 -23.61
C ALA A 582 53.92 27.74 -22.87
N ALA A 583 54.10 28.33 -21.68
CA ALA A 583 53.23 29.28 -21.02
C ALA A 583 52.97 30.56 -21.87
N VAL A 584 52.04 31.41 -21.42
CA VAL A 584 52.24 32.84 -21.08
C VAL A 584 50.89 33.51 -20.75
N GLU A 585 50.87 34.16 -19.56
CA GLU A 585 50.23 35.41 -19.10
C GLU A 585 49.15 36.10 -19.96
N GLU A 586 47.99 36.47 -19.41
CA GLU A 586 47.62 37.63 -18.54
C GLU A 586 47.14 38.87 -19.35
N VAL A 587 46.61 39.90 -18.67
CA VAL A 587 45.98 41.17 -19.13
C VAL A 587 44.43 41.10 -19.28
N ILE A 588 43.62 41.55 -18.31
CA ILE A 588 43.26 42.91 -17.83
C ILE A 588 42.38 43.71 -18.82
N GLU A 589 41.25 44.22 -18.29
CA GLU A 589 40.69 45.59 -18.38
C GLU A 589 39.18 45.72 -18.70
N GLU A 590 38.48 46.40 -17.77
CA GLU A 590 37.38 47.41 -17.89
C GLU A 590 36.14 47.18 -18.79
N ALA A 591 34.98 47.82 -18.61
CA ALA A 591 34.22 48.49 -17.55
C ALA A 591 32.95 49.10 -18.21
N ALA A 592 31.84 49.17 -17.44
CA ALA A 592 30.67 50.08 -17.57
C ALA A 592 29.65 49.89 -18.73
N PRO A 593 28.42 50.48 -18.69
CA PRO A 593 27.69 51.16 -17.60
C PRO A 593 26.23 50.65 -17.37
N PRO A 594 25.50 51.16 -16.36
CA PRO A 594 24.12 50.77 -16.02
C PRO A 594 23.04 51.65 -16.67
N VAL A 595 21.84 51.10 -16.82
CA VAL A 595 20.61 51.83 -17.22
C VAL A 595 19.70 52.00 -16.01
N ALA A 596 19.26 53.24 -15.79
CA ALA A 596 18.29 53.66 -14.77
C ALA A 596 17.16 54.42 -15.46
N VAL A 597 15.91 54.04 -15.18
CA VAL A 597 14.62 54.79 -15.15
C VAL A 597 13.51 53.72 -15.08
N GLU A 598 12.39 53.83 -14.39
CA GLU A 598 11.58 54.99 -14.02
C GLU A 598 10.60 54.58 -12.90
N ALA A 599 10.35 55.47 -11.95
CA ALA A 599 9.25 55.36 -11.00
C ALA A 599 8.09 56.22 -11.53
N VAL A 600 6.89 55.65 -11.55
CA VAL A 600 5.63 56.36 -11.78
C VAL A 600 4.67 55.98 -10.66
N GLU A 601 4.43 56.93 -9.75
CA GLU A 601 3.16 57.05 -9.02
C GLU A 601 2.08 57.47 -10.03
N VAL A 602 0.83 57.01 -9.91
CA VAL A 602 -0.34 57.75 -9.38
C VAL A 602 -1.60 56.85 -9.42
N GLU A 603 -2.44 56.99 -8.39
CA GLU A 603 -3.91 57.04 -8.37
C GLU A 603 -4.65 56.01 -7.51
N ALA A 604 -5.31 56.60 -6.51
CA ALA A 604 -6.33 56.03 -5.65
C ALA A 604 -7.72 56.23 -6.27
N ALA A 605 -8.60 55.26 -6.03
CA ALA A 605 -10.00 55.40 -5.61
C ALA A 605 -10.88 54.32 -6.28
N GLU A 606 -11.51 53.47 -5.47
CA GLU A 606 -12.97 53.44 -5.26
C GLU A 606 -13.41 52.08 -4.70
N ASP A 607 -14.20 52.17 -3.64
CA ASP A 607 -14.90 51.10 -2.94
C ASP A 607 -15.92 50.39 -3.84
N VAL A 608 -16.00 49.07 -3.72
CA VAL A 608 -17.22 48.30 -4.03
C VAL A 608 -17.40 47.22 -2.96
N GLU A 609 -18.43 47.39 -2.14
CA GLU A 609 -19.02 46.37 -1.26
C GLU A 609 -19.77 45.31 -2.09
N GLU A 610 -19.63 44.03 -1.72
CA GLU A 610 -20.60 42.90 -1.91
C GLU A 610 -19.84 41.59 -1.62
N ALA A 611 -20.35 40.51 -1.02
CA ALA A 611 -21.56 40.19 -0.28
C ALA A 611 -21.20 38.90 0.49
N VAL A 612 -21.59 38.80 1.76
CA VAL A 612 -21.45 37.56 2.55
C VAL A 612 -22.58 36.62 2.15
N VAL A 613 -22.23 35.45 1.61
CA VAL A 613 -23.17 34.36 1.31
C VAL A 613 -23.05 33.32 2.42
N GLU A 614 -24.10 33.17 3.22
CA GLU A 614 -24.24 32.07 4.19
C GLU A 614 -24.46 30.75 3.44
N PRO A 615 -23.79 29.63 3.82
CA PRO A 615 -24.06 28.33 3.25
C PRO A 615 -25.27 27.64 3.93
N GLU A 616 -26.15 27.07 3.11
CA GLU A 616 -27.29 26.24 3.53
C GLU A 616 -26.87 24.95 4.26
N PRO A 617 -27.68 24.42 5.20
CA PRO A 617 -27.34 23.22 5.95
C PRO A 617 -27.54 21.93 5.13
N ALA A 618 -26.60 20.99 5.31
CA ALA A 618 -26.60 19.65 4.70
C ALA A 618 -27.64 18.70 5.35
N PRO A 619 -28.12 17.66 4.63
CA PRO A 619 -29.21 16.81 5.09
C PRO A 619 -28.80 15.77 6.15
N VAL A 620 -29.70 15.51 7.09
CA VAL A 620 -29.57 14.49 8.14
C VAL A 620 -30.01 13.13 7.59
N VAL A 621 -29.19 12.09 7.81
CA VAL A 621 -29.50 10.70 7.49
C VAL A 621 -29.88 9.97 8.78
N GLU A 622 -31.11 9.45 8.86
CA GLU A 622 -31.58 8.64 9.99
C GLU A 622 -31.22 7.15 9.77
N GLY A 623 -30.54 6.55 10.74
CA GLY A 623 -30.30 5.12 10.84
C GLY A 623 -30.59 4.63 12.26
N ALA A 624 -31.56 3.72 12.38
CA ALA A 624 -32.09 3.21 13.64
C ALA A 624 -31.17 2.15 14.29
N GLY A 625 -30.94 2.25 15.60
CA GLY A 625 -30.34 1.20 16.41
C GLY A 625 -29.95 1.70 17.81
N VAL A 626 -30.54 1.11 18.86
CA VAL A 626 -30.40 1.51 20.26
C VAL A 626 -28.97 1.26 20.77
N GLY A 627 -28.28 2.33 21.20
CA GLY A 627 -27.04 2.26 21.98
C GLY A 627 -26.16 3.50 21.80
N GLU A 628 -26.27 4.46 22.74
CA GLU A 628 -25.47 5.70 22.85
C GLU A 628 -25.46 6.65 21.63
N GLU A 629 -26.20 7.77 21.74
CA GLU A 629 -26.19 8.85 20.74
C GLU A 629 -24.87 9.65 20.81
N TRP A 630 -24.14 9.65 19.70
CA TRP A 630 -22.96 10.49 19.48
C TRP A 630 -23.25 11.52 18.38
N GLU A 631 -22.84 12.77 18.58
CA GLU A 631 -23.03 13.85 17.60
C GLU A 631 -21.70 14.16 16.90
N LEU A 632 -21.75 14.30 15.56
CA LEU A 632 -20.62 14.70 14.73
C LEU A 632 -20.44 16.21 14.78
N VAL A 633 -19.26 16.68 15.19
CA VAL A 633 -18.96 18.12 15.27
C VAL A 633 -18.34 18.60 13.94
N PRO A 634 -18.91 19.62 13.26
CA PRO A 634 -18.34 20.20 12.05
C PRO A 634 -16.96 20.84 12.31
N GLU A 635 -16.06 20.77 11.32
CA GLU A 635 -14.70 21.34 11.40
C GLU A 635 -14.67 22.85 11.69
N THR A 636 -15.76 23.57 11.38
CA THR A 636 -15.89 25.02 11.56
C THR A 636 -16.01 25.45 13.03
N GLU A 637 -16.53 24.60 13.92
CA GLU A 637 -16.66 24.92 15.36
C GLU A 637 -15.34 24.75 16.15
N LEU A 638 -14.29 24.18 15.53
CA LEU A 638 -12.99 23.96 16.17
C LEU A 638 -12.09 25.20 16.18
N TRP A 639 -12.44 26.24 15.40
CA TRP A 639 -11.54 27.37 15.10
C TRP A 639 -12.16 28.76 15.22
N GLU A 640 -13.34 28.93 15.83
CA GLU A 640 -13.82 30.28 16.18
C GLU A 640 -12.93 30.90 17.27
N GLU A 641 -12.28 32.01 16.93
CA GLU A 641 -11.59 32.89 17.88
C GLU A 641 -12.64 33.74 18.61
N GLU A 642 -13.06 33.30 19.81
CA GLU A 642 -13.80 34.13 20.76
C GLU A 642 -12.89 34.53 21.95
N ASP A 643 -13.10 35.76 22.42
CA ASP A 643 -12.24 36.54 23.33
C ASP A 643 -11.79 35.83 24.62
N ASP A 644 -10.63 36.28 25.12
CA ASP A 644 -9.73 35.68 26.13
C ASP A 644 -10.30 35.37 27.54
N ASP A 645 -11.60 35.54 27.82
CA ASP A 645 -12.16 35.44 29.17
C ASP A 645 -12.69 34.03 29.57
N ASP A 646 -12.59 33.01 28.69
CA ASP A 646 -13.26 31.70 28.90
C ASP A 646 -12.31 30.46 28.91
N GLU A 647 -11.07 30.60 29.41
CA GLU A 647 -10.08 29.50 29.47
C GLU A 647 -10.53 28.28 30.31
N ASP A 648 -11.26 28.49 31.41
CA ASP A 648 -11.69 27.40 32.30
C ASP A 648 -12.78 26.52 31.68
N ARG A 649 -13.69 27.11 30.87
CA ARG A 649 -14.67 26.36 30.07
C ARG A 649 -14.01 25.56 28.94
N LYS A 650 -12.92 26.10 28.36
CA LYS A 650 -12.12 25.44 27.30
C LYS A 650 -11.48 24.14 27.81
N ARG A 651 -11.02 24.12 29.07
CA ARG A 651 -10.44 22.94 29.72
C ARG A 651 -11.48 21.85 30.03
N GLU A 652 -12.70 22.23 30.39
CA GLU A 652 -13.77 21.27 30.67
C GLU A 652 -14.39 20.67 29.40
N ARG A 653 -14.46 21.43 28.30
CA ARG A 653 -14.89 20.95 26.97
C ARG A 653 -13.90 19.95 26.35
N ARG A 654 -12.59 20.18 26.46
CA ARG A 654 -11.54 19.29 25.92
C ARG A 654 -11.45 17.92 26.61
N ARG A 655 -11.91 17.79 27.86
CA ARG A 655 -11.91 16.51 28.60
C ARG A 655 -13.00 15.52 28.18
N ARG A 656 -13.88 15.88 27.23
CA ARG A 656 -15.06 15.09 26.84
C ARG A 656 -15.15 14.78 25.33
N LEU A 657 -14.04 14.93 24.60
CA LEU A 657 -13.92 14.58 23.19
C LEU A 657 -13.08 13.32 23.06
N GLU A 658 -13.64 12.30 22.43
CA GLU A 658 -12.96 11.06 22.07
C GLU A 658 -12.70 11.08 20.56
N LEU A 659 -11.43 10.98 20.17
CA LEU A 659 -11.02 10.98 18.78
C LEU A 659 -10.94 9.53 18.31
N VAL A 660 -11.82 9.14 17.40
CA VAL A 660 -11.87 7.79 16.83
C VAL A 660 -11.46 7.88 15.36
N TYR A 661 -10.57 6.99 14.94
CA TYR A 661 -10.20 6.86 13.54
C TYR A 661 -11.25 6.00 12.83
N ASP A 662 -11.93 6.58 11.84
CA ASP A 662 -12.93 5.89 11.05
C ASP A 662 -12.27 5.31 9.79
N GLU A 663 -12.23 3.97 9.70
CA GLU A 663 -11.59 3.25 8.61
C GLU A 663 -12.36 3.33 7.27
N GLU A 664 -13.68 3.58 7.29
CA GLU A 664 -14.47 3.73 6.07
C GLU A 664 -14.27 5.12 5.44
N LEU A 665 -14.10 6.14 6.28
CA LEU A 665 -13.90 7.53 5.84
C LEU A 665 -12.43 7.95 5.77
N GLY A 666 -11.51 7.12 6.26
CA GLY A 666 -10.06 7.34 6.20
C GLY A 666 -9.58 8.59 6.94
N ARG A 667 -10.37 9.10 7.90
CA ARG A 667 -10.08 10.34 8.66
C ARG A 667 -10.42 10.19 10.14
N VAL A 668 -9.79 11.01 10.99
CA VAL A 668 -10.09 11.06 12.43
C VAL A 668 -11.33 11.91 12.64
N VAL A 669 -12.31 11.36 13.34
CA VAL A 669 -13.59 12.01 13.64
C VAL A 669 -13.71 12.19 15.16
N ALA A 670 -14.17 13.37 15.57
CA ALA A 670 -14.28 13.71 16.98
C ALA A 670 -15.71 13.43 17.49
N HIS A 671 -15.84 12.50 18.44
CA HIS A 671 -17.11 12.15 19.07
C HIS A 671 -17.24 12.85 20.42
N ARG A 672 -18.43 13.40 20.69
CA ARG A 672 -18.77 14.03 21.98
C ARG A 672 -19.95 13.30 22.63
N ARG A 673 -19.78 12.90 23.89
CA ARG A 673 -20.84 12.20 24.65
C ARG A 673 -21.91 13.21 25.11
N ARG A 674 -23.17 12.99 24.73
CA ARG A 674 -24.31 13.84 25.12
C ARG A 674 -24.55 13.73 26.63
N LYS A 675 -24.82 14.86 27.29
CA LYS A 675 -25.19 14.88 28.71
C LYS A 675 -26.70 14.64 28.79
N GLU A 676 -27.12 13.59 29.48
CA GLU A 676 -28.54 13.31 29.72
C GLU A 676 -29.18 14.54 30.41
N SER A 677 -30.07 15.23 29.70
CA SER A 677 -30.77 16.38 30.28
C SER A 677 -31.75 15.85 31.32
N ARG A 678 -31.77 16.48 32.49
CA ARG A 678 -32.82 16.23 33.47
C ARG A 678 -34.15 16.56 32.81
N ARG A 679 -34.97 15.52 32.57
CA ARG A 679 -36.37 15.64 32.15
C ARG A 679 -37.04 16.72 33.00
N SER A 680 -37.45 17.79 32.33
CA SER A 680 -38.48 18.68 32.83
C SER A 680 -39.78 17.88 32.78
N GLU A 681 -40.31 17.54 33.94
CA GLU A 681 -41.70 17.10 34.06
C GLU A 681 -42.60 18.28 33.68
N ASP A 682 -43.24 18.24 32.51
CA ASP A 682 -44.32 19.17 32.16
C ASP A 682 -45.45 18.42 31.43
N TRP A 683 -46.47 18.07 32.22
CA TRP A 683 -47.87 18.53 32.08
C TRP A 683 -48.77 18.17 30.88
N ASP A 684 -48.48 17.15 30.07
CA ASP A 684 -49.40 16.70 29.00
C ASP A 684 -50.34 15.51 29.34
N ASP A 685 -50.50 15.14 30.61
CA ASP A 685 -51.45 14.08 31.05
C ASP A 685 -52.77 14.62 31.65
N TYR A 686 -53.10 15.88 31.38
CA TYR A 686 -54.41 16.45 31.68
C TYR A 686 -54.98 17.14 30.44
N LEU A 687 -55.48 16.35 29.49
CA LEU A 687 -56.66 16.61 28.62
C LEU A 687 -56.65 15.62 27.43
N GLY A 688 -57.43 14.54 27.52
CA GLY A 688 -57.72 13.66 26.38
C GLY A 688 -58.06 12.24 26.75
#